data_AF-A0A2N2XVD4-F1
#
_entry.id   AF-A0A2N2XVD4-F1
#
_cell.length_a   1.000
_cell.length_b   1.000
_cell.length_c   1.000
_cell.angle_alpha   90.00
_cell.angle_beta   90.00
_cell.angle_gamma   90.00
#
_symmetry.space_group_name_H-M   'P 1'
#
loop_
_entity.id
_entity.type
_entity.pdbx_description
1 polymer ?
#
loop_
_entity_poly.entity_id
_entity_poly.type
_entity_poly.pdbx_seq_one_letter_code
_entity_poly.pdbx_strand_id
1 'polypeptide(L)'
;MKKILPIVLFLFLSNFTFSQSYQFLKTKEEFDFYNSLFVNRLKPCELNPEYDAENLGIGVSYLIDAYITMYKTTGDKAYLYKCVIQTLCIVKNRHDIVGINSDKRWADRVYLDGNILGAMARFVYLVKVEDQSLQNTPLYPFPEITNNPFNQSFQTFGAYANWLSLKINESLNWFISENYWTNSLGLKKNPDDKNGAEINMQVGFGRALLFMGLSCQNLDYIQKTFSLVYLIKSDVAFYDLCDFISYNNPVFIHDETNNSYWWYHSGWRVQKHCIFNTPDYDNYVEYIEDASHGAVVTQLFLDYYNYQPFTMINTQDLIRLRNTFSKNIYDQNGVFHKAVNGQNSAVYPTFPMEYTTLNYIPFAQYDGADITATPPNVFNIVMGFYATHIANKNSFPSLPYYNNGMSLQGHAEVVHAQWEKECTELTIYNRKLVYNQNFKSKGTLTIAPQQFDLYHKSSDRAMADPVIFQEDHFIIDSNVTAFFEAGDAIVFKPGTQLKPDQCNTIRAFINPSLCSDFLQNPTRFDLGDTVQKPFDIADTVVKTPVKPEDQYKNDLTVSPNPFTYYTNVQFTILKQSVVSLKIIDKMGRVLDQPINDIQYEEGVYNFQIQGEKFQSGLYYCILIIDNHITITKSIVKN
;
A
#
# COMPACT_ATOMS: atom_id res chain seq x y z
N MET A 1 13.40 52.73 54.28
CA MET A 1 12.13 52.16 53.77
C MET A 1 12.16 52.18 52.25
N LYS A 2 12.59 51.08 51.62
CA LYS A 2 12.59 50.88 50.16
C LYS A 2 11.50 49.86 49.86
N LYS A 3 10.50 50.24 49.06
CA LYS A 3 9.45 49.34 48.56
C LYS A 3 10.04 48.50 47.43
N ILE A 4 10.08 47.18 47.61
CA ILE A 4 10.43 46.21 46.58
C ILE A 4 9.12 45.76 45.94
N LEU A 5 9.02 45.95 44.63
CA LEU A 5 7.95 45.49 43.75
C LEU A 5 8.22 44.02 43.38
N PRO A 6 7.25 43.08 43.49
CA PRO A 6 7.46 41.72 43.02
C PRO A 6 7.22 41.66 41.50
N ILE A 7 8.25 41.25 40.76
CA ILE A 7 8.15 40.88 39.35
C ILE A 7 7.40 39.55 39.28
N VAL A 8 6.20 39.56 38.70
CA VAL A 8 5.49 38.34 38.29
C VAL A 8 6.11 37.87 36.98
N LEU A 9 6.91 36.80 37.06
CA LEU A 9 7.45 36.11 35.89
C LEU A 9 6.35 35.19 35.35
N PHE A 10 5.66 35.62 34.29
CA PHE A 10 4.77 34.75 33.51
C PHE A 10 5.65 33.74 32.75
N LEU A 11 5.80 32.54 33.29
CA LEU A 11 6.31 31.38 32.54
C LEU A 11 5.21 30.93 31.57
N PHE A 12 5.29 31.40 30.33
CA PHE A 12 4.69 30.69 29.20
C PHE A 12 5.46 29.36 29.04
N LEU A 13 5.05 28.34 29.79
CA LEU A 13 5.31 26.96 29.41
C LEU A 13 4.44 26.67 28.19
N SER A 14 4.95 27.03 27.00
CA SER A 14 4.49 26.40 25.78
C SER A 14 4.69 24.89 25.96
N ASN A 15 3.60 24.12 25.89
CA ASN A 15 3.63 22.66 25.80
C ASN A 15 4.42 22.27 24.55
N PHE A 16 5.75 22.26 24.63
CA PHE A 16 6.57 21.47 23.75
C PHE A 16 6.35 20.02 24.18
N THR A 17 5.30 19.40 23.65
CA THR A 17 5.25 17.95 23.56
C THR A 17 6.45 17.56 22.71
N PHE A 18 7.52 17.08 23.35
CA PHE A 18 8.60 16.41 22.61
C PHE A 18 7.93 15.31 21.78
N SER A 19 8.01 15.41 20.46
CA SER A 19 7.59 14.30 19.60
C SER A 19 8.41 13.08 20.00
N GLN A 20 7.75 12.00 20.42
CA GLN A 20 8.44 10.75 20.69
C GLN A 20 9.07 10.28 19.38
N SER A 21 10.39 10.05 19.39
CA SER A 21 11.09 9.46 18.26
C SER A 21 11.22 7.97 18.48
N TYR A 22 10.94 7.21 17.44
CA TYR A 22 11.05 5.76 17.39
C TYR A 22 12.21 5.31 16.50
N GLN A 23 13.10 6.22 16.08
CA GLN A 23 14.11 5.98 15.04
C GLN A 23 15.08 4.83 15.35
N PHE A 24 15.25 4.51 16.64
CA PHE A 24 16.13 3.45 17.12
C PHE A 24 15.46 2.06 17.12
N LEU A 25 14.16 1.98 16.84
CA LEU A 25 13.48 0.70 16.67
C LEU A 25 13.87 0.09 15.33
N LYS A 26 14.38 -1.15 15.39
CA LYS A 26 14.79 -1.97 14.25
C LYS A 26 13.59 -2.67 13.60
N THR A 27 12.57 -1.90 13.20
CA THR A 27 11.29 -2.44 12.70
C THR A 27 11.48 -3.37 11.51
N LYS A 28 12.36 -3.00 10.56
CA LYS A 28 12.64 -3.78 9.36
C LYS A 28 13.32 -5.10 9.69
N GLU A 29 14.38 -5.08 10.48
CA GLU A 29 15.09 -6.30 10.89
C GLU A 29 14.17 -7.23 11.69
N GLU A 30 13.32 -6.67 12.55
CA GLU A 30 12.35 -7.45 13.30
C GLU A 30 11.24 -8.03 12.40
N PHE A 31 10.76 -7.27 11.41
CA PHE A 31 9.86 -7.78 10.37
C PHE A 31 10.47 -8.98 9.66
N ASP A 32 11.72 -8.88 9.19
CA ASP A 32 12.38 -9.97 8.48
C ASP A 32 12.53 -11.22 9.36
N PHE A 33 12.85 -11.01 10.64
CA PHE A 33 12.92 -12.08 11.63
C PHE A 33 11.56 -12.79 11.80
N TYR A 34 10.48 -12.06 12.12
CA TYR A 34 9.15 -12.65 12.28
C TYR A 34 8.61 -13.26 11.00
N ASN A 35 8.87 -12.64 9.85
CA ASN A 35 8.53 -13.19 8.55
C ASN A 35 9.21 -14.56 8.33
N SER A 36 10.51 -14.66 8.64
CA SER A 36 11.24 -15.92 8.50
C SER A 36 10.64 -17.02 9.37
N LEU A 37 10.28 -16.71 10.63
CA LEU A 37 9.62 -17.66 11.53
C LEU A 37 8.25 -18.09 10.98
N PHE A 38 7.51 -17.16 10.38
CA PHE A 38 6.16 -17.40 9.88
C PHE A 38 6.18 -18.32 8.66
N VAL A 39 7.02 -18.01 7.67
CA VAL A 39 7.17 -18.83 6.46
C VAL A 39 7.69 -20.23 6.81
N ASN A 40 8.66 -20.33 7.73
CA ASN A 40 9.17 -21.63 8.18
C ASN A 40 8.13 -22.48 8.91
N ARG A 41 7.22 -21.84 9.66
CA ARG A 41 6.10 -22.52 10.34
C ARG A 41 5.02 -22.95 9.36
N LEU A 42 4.67 -22.08 8.41
CA LEU A 42 3.56 -22.27 7.48
C LEU A 42 3.89 -23.19 6.32
N LYS A 43 5.14 -23.10 5.83
CA LYS A 43 5.65 -23.80 4.65
C LYS A 43 4.68 -23.79 3.45
N PRO A 44 4.39 -22.61 2.86
CA PRO A 44 3.29 -22.46 1.91
C PRO A 44 3.29 -23.44 0.73
N CYS A 45 4.46 -23.83 0.24
CA CYS A 45 4.62 -24.74 -0.89
C CYS A 45 4.42 -26.23 -0.54
N GLU A 46 4.34 -26.57 0.74
CA GLU A 46 4.12 -27.91 1.29
C GLU A 46 2.69 -28.10 1.83
N LEU A 47 1.83 -27.09 1.71
CA LEU A 47 0.46 -27.15 2.25
C LEU A 47 -0.39 -28.19 1.49
N ASN A 48 -1.20 -28.93 2.25
CA ASN A 48 -2.18 -29.87 1.69
C ASN A 48 -3.34 -29.10 1.04
N PRO A 49 -3.57 -29.23 -0.29
CA PRO A 49 -4.61 -28.50 -1.00
C PRO A 49 -6.05 -28.70 -0.48
N GLU A 50 -6.33 -29.75 0.29
CA GLU A 50 -7.65 -29.94 0.89
C GLU A 50 -7.89 -29.09 2.16
N TYR A 51 -6.83 -28.57 2.78
CA TYR A 51 -6.87 -27.89 4.09
C TYR A 51 -6.03 -26.62 4.16
N ASP A 52 -5.66 -26.05 3.02
CA ASP A 52 -4.74 -24.91 2.94
C ASP A 52 -5.44 -23.54 2.85
N ALA A 53 -6.74 -23.53 2.53
CA ALA A 53 -7.53 -22.33 2.30
C ALA A 53 -7.30 -21.20 3.31
N GLU A 54 -7.34 -21.49 4.62
CA GLU A 54 -7.10 -20.48 5.68
C GLU A 54 -5.65 -20.00 5.67
N ASN A 55 -4.71 -20.95 5.56
CA ASN A 55 -3.28 -20.66 5.51
C ASN A 55 -2.94 -19.77 4.30
N LEU A 56 -3.56 -20.00 3.15
CA LEU A 56 -3.39 -19.19 1.95
C LEU A 56 -4.15 -17.85 2.05
N GLY A 57 -5.42 -17.89 2.47
CA GLY A 57 -6.36 -16.77 2.43
C GLY A 57 -6.23 -15.72 3.52
N ILE A 58 -5.77 -16.09 4.72
CA ILE A 58 -5.47 -15.16 5.82
C ILE A 58 -4.02 -15.27 6.34
N GLY A 59 -3.21 -16.12 5.74
CA GLY A 59 -1.78 -16.21 6.00
C GLY A 59 -0.95 -15.63 4.87
N VAL A 60 -0.81 -16.39 3.78
CA VAL A 60 0.08 -16.05 2.66
C VAL A 60 -0.39 -14.80 1.90
N SER A 61 -1.70 -14.61 1.70
CA SER A 61 -2.26 -13.43 1.03
C SER A 61 -1.78 -12.10 1.65
N TYR A 62 -1.94 -11.95 2.97
CA TYR A 62 -1.46 -10.77 3.70
C TYR A 62 0.07 -10.68 3.70
N LEU A 63 0.77 -11.81 3.64
CA LEU A 63 2.21 -11.83 3.50
C LEU A 63 2.69 -11.32 2.13
N ILE A 64 1.96 -11.60 1.05
CA ILE A 64 2.23 -11.02 -0.28
C ILE A 64 2.08 -9.50 -0.23
N ASP A 65 1.01 -8.98 0.37
CA ASP A 65 0.84 -7.54 0.57
C ASP A 65 2.00 -6.95 1.37
N ALA A 66 2.42 -7.62 2.46
CA ALA A 66 3.57 -7.22 3.26
C ALA A 66 4.85 -7.10 2.42
N TYR A 67 5.14 -8.10 1.57
CA TYR A 67 6.31 -8.07 0.68
C TYR A 67 6.26 -6.94 -0.35
N ILE A 68 5.08 -6.62 -0.88
CA ILE A 68 4.90 -5.47 -1.78
C ILE A 68 5.23 -4.17 -1.05
N THR A 69 4.69 -3.98 0.17
CA THR A 69 5.00 -2.80 1.01
C THR A 69 6.48 -2.71 1.34
N MET A 70 7.13 -3.83 1.66
CA MET A 70 8.57 -3.85 1.96
C MET A 70 9.43 -3.54 0.74
N TYR A 71 9.08 -4.05 -0.44
CA TYR A 71 9.74 -3.67 -1.69
C TYR A 71 9.60 -2.17 -1.94
N LYS A 72 8.37 -1.63 -1.86
CA LYS A 72 8.12 -0.20 -2.08
C LYS A 72 8.89 0.68 -1.10
N THR A 73 9.04 0.22 0.14
CA THR A 73 9.72 0.97 1.21
C THR A 73 11.24 0.94 1.06
N THR A 74 11.80 -0.22 0.72
CA THR A 74 13.26 -0.45 0.79
C THR A 74 13.96 -0.53 -0.57
N GLY A 75 13.21 -0.74 -1.65
CA GLY A 75 13.73 -1.10 -2.97
C GLY A 75 14.33 -2.51 -3.04
N ASP A 76 14.18 -3.32 -1.98
CA ASP A 76 14.78 -4.64 -1.89
C ASP A 76 14.00 -5.68 -2.70
N LYS A 77 14.58 -6.13 -3.82
CA LYS A 77 13.96 -7.09 -4.74
C LYS A 77 13.84 -8.49 -4.16
N ALA A 78 14.51 -8.79 -3.03
CA ALA A 78 14.29 -10.06 -2.34
C ALA A 78 12.82 -10.27 -1.99
N TYR A 79 12.08 -9.20 -1.64
CA TYR A 79 10.65 -9.28 -1.38
C TYR A 79 9.84 -9.61 -2.65
N LEU A 80 10.28 -9.13 -3.83
CA LEU A 80 9.64 -9.51 -5.10
C LEU A 80 9.85 -11.00 -5.43
N TYR A 81 11.05 -11.54 -5.18
CA TYR A 81 11.29 -12.98 -5.37
C TYR A 81 10.43 -13.81 -4.42
N LYS A 82 10.30 -13.38 -3.15
CA LYS A 82 9.37 -14.01 -2.21
C LYS A 82 7.93 -13.95 -2.73
N CYS A 83 7.47 -12.82 -3.27
CA CYS A 83 6.15 -12.74 -3.92
C CYS A 83 6.00 -13.81 -4.99
N VAL A 84 6.92 -13.86 -5.97
CA VAL A 84 6.88 -14.82 -7.09
C VAL A 84 6.79 -16.27 -6.60
N ILE A 85 7.65 -16.64 -5.66
CA ILE A 85 7.71 -18.01 -5.11
C ILE A 85 6.40 -18.34 -4.39
N GLN A 86 5.92 -17.45 -3.51
CA GLN A 86 4.71 -17.69 -2.74
C GLN A 86 3.46 -17.74 -3.64
N THR A 87 3.36 -16.88 -4.67
CA THR A 87 2.22 -16.90 -5.60
C THR A 87 2.26 -18.09 -6.55
N LEU A 88 3.44 -18.62 -6.91
CA LEU A 88 3.55 -19.92 -7.59
C LEU A 88 2.96 -21.05 -6.73
N CYS A 89 3.24 -21.05 -5.42
CA CYS A 89 2.74 -22.05 -4.49
C CYS A 89 1.22 -21.94 -4.26
N ILE A 90 0.69 -20.71 -4.17
CA ILE A 90 -0.76 -20.47 -4.14
C ILE A 90 -1.41 -21.04 -5.41
N VAL A 91 -0.97 -20.63 -6.61
CA VAL A 91 -1.61 -21.05 -7.86
C VAL A 91 -1.52 -22.57 -8.03
N LYS A 92 -0.44 -23.21 -7.58
CA LYS A 92 -0.28 -24.67 -7.63
C LYS A 92 -1.43 -25.38 -6.92
N ASN A 93 -1.93 -24.82 -5.82
CA ASN A 93 -2.93 -25.45 -4.97
C ASN A 93 -4.39 -25.12 -5.34
N ARG A 94 -4.63 -24.38 -6.44
CA ARG A 94 -6.00 -24.11 -6.89
C ARG A 94 -6.71 -25.43 -7.26
N HIS A 95 -7.97 -25.59 -6.86
CA HIS A 95 -8.66 -26.89 -6.90
C HIS A 95 -8.67 -27.56 -8.28
N ASP A 96 -8.92 -26.79 -9.35
CA ASP A 96 -8.86 -27.25 -10.74
C ASP A 96 -7.46 -27.70 -11.18
N ILE A 97 -6.41 -27.10 -10.63
CA ILE A 97 -5.02 -27.41 -10.95
C ILE A 97 -4.56 -28.69 -10.23
N VAL A 98 -4.93 -28.86 -8.96
CA VAL A 98 -4.58 -30.07 -8.19
C VAL A 98 -5.52 -31.25 -8.42
N GLY A 99 -6.65 -31.03 -9.10
CA GLY A 99 -7.62 -32.08 -9.41
C GLY A 99 -8.56 -32.44 -8.24
N ILE A 100 -8.80 -31.51 -7.31
CA ILE A 100 -9.82 -31.67 -6.26
C ILE A 100 -11.23 -31.63 -6.88
N ASN A 101 -11.49 -30.61 -7.70
CA ASN A 101 -12.71 -30.44 -8.47
C ASN A 101 -12.42 -29.51 -9.67
N SER A 102 -13.43 -29.11 -10.44
CA SER A 102 -13.25 -28.20 -11.60
C SER A 102 -13.32 -26.71 -11.27
N ASP A 103 -13.46 -26.35 -9.99
CA ASP A 103 -13.69 -24.98 -9.57
C ASP A 103 -12.38 -24.20 -9.57
N LYS A 104 -12.41 -22.98 -10.09
CA LYS A 104 -11.20 -22.14 -10.20
C LYS A 104 -10.97 -21.32 -8.93
N ARG A 105 -11.00 -21.99 -7.78
CA ARG A 105 -10.90 -21.41 -6.42
C ARG A 105 -9.99 -22.25 -5.50
N TRP A 106 -9.76 -21.78 -4.28
CA TRP A 106 -8.91 -22.44 -3.26
C TRP A 106 -9.65 -22.80 -1.98
N ALA A 107 -10.80 -22.20 -1.74
CA ALA A 107 -11.56 -22.37 -0.50
C ALA A 107 -13.03 -22.50 -0.83
N ASP A 108 -13.86 -23.07 0.05
CA ASP A 108 -15.32 -22.94 -0.07
C ASP A 108 -15.84 -21.59 0.47
N ARG A 109 -14.94 -20.71 0.92
CA ARG A 109 -15.26 -19.40 1.50
C ARG A 109 -14.77 -18.26 0.61
N VAL A 110 -15.70 -17.47 0.08
CA VAL A 110 -15.41 -16.33 -0.80
C VAL A 110 -14.47 -15.29 -0.16
N TYR A 111 -14.51 -15.13 1.16
CA TYR A 111 -13.57 -14.27 1.88
C TYR A 111 -12.10 -14.64 1.65
N LEU A 112 -11.79 -15.94 1.72
CA LEU A 112 -10.43 -16.45 1.56
C LEU A 112 -9.97 -16.36 0.11
N ASP A 113 -10.83 -16.77 -0.82
CA ASP A 113 -10.57 -16.66 -2.27
C ASP A 113 -10.34 -15.20 -2.68
N GLY A 114 -11.16 -14.28 -2.15
CA GLY A 114 -11.03 -12.84 -2.40
C GLY A 114 -9.69 -12.30 -1.93
N ASN A 115 -9.24 -12.64 -0.73
CA ASN A 115 -7.94 -12.19 -0.21
C ASN A 115 -6.76 -12.71 -1.04
N ILE A 116 -6.83 -13.99 -1.47
CA ILE A 116 -5.83 -14.60 -2.36
C ILE A 116 -5.75 -13.82 -3.68
N LEU A 117 -6.90 -13.59 -4.32
CA LEU A 117 -6.98 -12.89 -5.60
C LEU A 117 -6.53 -11.43 -5.48
N GLY A 118 -6.94 -10.73 -4.42
CA GLY A 118 -6.59 -9.34 -4.17
C GLY A 118 -5.09 -9.12 -4.05
N ALA A 119 -4.41 -9.96 -3.25
CA ALA A 119 -2.97 -9.86 -3.04
C ALA A 119 -2.17 -10.19 -4.32
N MET A 120 -2.56 -11.24 -5.06
CA MET A 120 -1.91 -11.56 -6.34
C MET A 120 -2.13 -10.46 -7.38
N ALA A 121 -3.33 -9.86 -7.44
CA ALA A 121 -3.63 -8.75 -8.34
C ALA A 121 -2.83 -7.50 -7.99
N ARG A 122 -2.62 -7.21 -6.70
CA ARG A 122 -1.77 -6.11 -6.23
C ARG A 122 -0.33 -6.24 -6.74
N PHE A 123 0.23 -7.46 -6.71
CA PHE A 123 1.56 -7.73 -7.28
C PHE A 123 1.60 -7.51 -8.79
N VAL A 124 0.58 -7.96 -9.53
CA VAL A 124 0.47 -7.71 -10.98
C VAL A 124 0.44 -6.20 -11.27
N TYR A 125 -0.33 -5.43 -10.49
CA TYR A 125 -0.40 -3.98 -10.62
C TYR A 125 0.94 -3.30 -10.35
N LEU A 126 1.65 -3.71 -9.30
CA LEU A 126 2.98 -3.21 -8.99
C LEU A 126 3.90 -3.33 -10.21
N VAL A 127 4.00 -4.53 -10.79
CA VAL A 127 4.93 -4.80 -11.89
C VAL A 127 4.50 -4.14 -13.20
N LYS A 128 3.20 -4.11 -13.51
CA LYS A 128 2.71 -3.67 -14.81
C LYS A 128 2.44 -2.16 -14.87
N VAL A 129 2.06 -1.54 -13.76
CA VAL A 129 1.54 -0.16 -13.74
C VAL A 129 2.40 0.74 -12.87
N GLU A 130 2.61 0.36 -11.61
CA GLU A 130 3.21 1.24 -10.62
C GLU A 130 4.73 1.40 -10.78
N ASP A 131 5.45 0.29 -10.96
CA ASP A 131 6.89 0.25 -11.22
C ASP A 131 7.15 -0.50 -12.54
N GLN A 132 6.94 0.22 -13.64
CA GLN A 132 7.08 -0.32 -15.00
C GLN A 132 8.52 -0.77 -15.31
N SER A 133 9.52 -0.33 -14.53
CA SER A 133 10.90 -0.80 -14.71
C SER A 133 11.03 -2.30 -14.45
N LEU A 134 10.13 -2.87 -13.63
CA LEU A 134 10.08 -4.30 -13.34
C LEU A 134 9.67 -5.14 -14.56
N GLN A 135 8.93 -4.59 -15.52
CA GLN A 135 8.48 -5.37 -16.69
C GLN A 135 9.65 -6.01 -17.46
N ASN A 136 10.74 -5.26 -17.58
CA ASN A 136 11.96 -5.67 -18.29
C ASN A 136 13.08 -6.13 -17.34
N THR A 137 12.86 -6.07 -16.02
CA THR A 137 13.86 -6.51 -15.06
C THR A 137 14.00 -8.03 -15.12
N PRO A 138 15.22 -8.57 -15.35
CA PRO A 138 15.45 -10.00 -15.39
C PRO A 138 15.02 -10.68 -14.09
N LEU A 139 14.35 -11.82 -14.22
CA LEU A 139 14.00 -12.67 -13.09
C LEU A 139 15.09 -13.72 -12.93
N TYR A 140 15.82 -13.68 -11.82
CA TYR A 140 16.86 -14.66 -11.56
C TYR A 140 16.27 -16.08 -11.46
N PRO A 141 16.88 -17.09 -12.11
CA PRO A 141 16.32 -18.44 -12.22
C PRO A 141 16.55 -19.27 -10.95
N PHE A 142 15.91 -18.89 -9.85
CA PHE A 142 15.93 -19.72 -8.63
C PHE A 142 15.28 -21.09 -8.90
N PRO A 143 15.75 -22.19 -8.27
CA PRO A 143 15.16 -23.52 -8.44
C PRO A 143 13.65 -23.56 -8.23
N GLU A 144 13.13 -22.80 -7.26
CA GLU A 144 11.71 -22.65 -6.94
C GLU A 144 10.92 -22.03 -8.10
N ILE A 145 11.58 -21.22 -8.92
CA ILE A 145 11.01 -20.55 -10.09
C ILE A 145 11.20 -21.42 -11.33
N THR A 146 12.38 -22.00 -11.56
CA THR A 146 12.66 -22.79 -12.78
C THR A 146 11.99 -24.16 -12.76
N ASN A 147 11.90 -24.80 -11.60
CA ASN A 147 11.29 -26.12 -11.42
C ASN A 147 9.82 -26.00 -10.99
N ASN A 148 9.15 -24.92 -11.41
CA ASN A 148 7.75 -24.70 -11.07
C ASN A 148 6.83 -25.77 -11.69
N PRO A 149 5.69 -26.09 -11.05
CA PRO A 149 4.80 -27.18 -11.48
C PRO A 149 4.09 -26.91 -12.82
N PHE A 150 4.22 -25.73 -13.40
CA PHE A 150 3.53 -25.34 -14.63
C PHE A 150 4.37 -25.51 -15.89
N ASN A 151 5.63 -25.99 -15.76
CA ASN A 151 6.60 -26.10 -16.85
C ASN A 151 6.74 -24.78 -17.64
N GLN A 152 6.58 -23.64 -16.97
CA GLN A 152 6.73 -22.32 -17.57
C GLN A 152 8.13 -21.76 -17.30
N SER A 153 8.68 -21.02 -18.24
CA SER A 153 9.93 -20.28 -18.04
C SER A 153 9.63 -18.79 -18.00
N PHE A 154 10.11 -18.11 -16.97
CA PHE A 154 9.91 -16.67 -16.79
C PHE A 154 11.26 -15.96 -16.86
N GLN A 155 11.43 -15.12 -17.88
CA GLN A 155 12.69 -14.39 -18.11
C GLN A 155 12.74 -13.04 -17.37
N THR A 156 11.57 -12.42 -17.13
CA THR A 156 11.44 -11.14 -16.45
C THR A 156 10.29 -11.17 -15.45
N PHE A 157 10.28 -10.23 -14.50
CA PHE A 157 9.11 -10.05 -13.63
C PHE A 157 7.85 -9.72 -14.44
N GLY A 158 7.97 -8.98 -15.55
CA GLY A 158 6.86 -8.72 -16.47
C GLY A 158 6.29 -9.99 -17.11
N ALA A 159 7.14 -10.91 -17.58
CA ALA A 159 6.69 -12.18 -18.12
C ALA A 159 5.92 -13.01 -17.09
N TYR A 160 6.42 -13.05 -15.85
CA TYR A 160 5.73 -13.71 -14.74
C TYR A 160 4.39 -13.03 -14.40
N ALA A 161 4.37 -11.70 -14.28
CA ALA A 161 3.16 -10.94 -13.96
C ALA A 161 2.08 -11.10 -15.05
N ASN A 162 2.47 -11.18 -16.33
CA ASN A 162 1.54 -11.49 -17.42
C ASN A 162 0.93 -12.89 -17.26
N TRP A 163 1.74 -13.91 -16.98
CA TRP A 163 1.21 -15.26 -16.71
C TRP A 163 0.28 -15.28 -15.49
N LEU A 164 0.68 -14.65 -14.39
CA LEU A 164 -0.12 -14.60 -13.16
C LEU A 164 -1.45 -13.87 -13.41
N SER A 165 -1.44 -12.80 -14.20
CA SER A 165 -2.66 -12.06 -14.57
C SER A 165 -3.70 -12.95 -15.27
N LEU A 166 -3.25 -13.89 -16.11
CA LEU A 166 -4.15 -14.86 -16.75
C LEU A 166 -4.78 -15.81 -15.72
N LYS A 167 -4.00 -16.27 -14.74
CA LYS A 167 -4.49 -17.16 -13.68
C LYS A 167 -5.49 -16.48 -12.76
N ILE A 168 -5.26 -15.20 -12.42
CA ILE A 168 -6.22 -14.40 -11.66
C ILE A 168 -7.52 -14.21 -12.47
N ASN A 169 -7.42 -13.85 -13.75
CA ASN A 169 -8.59 -13.65 -14.62
C ASN A 169 -9.42 -14.93 -14.77
N GLU A 170 -8.79 -16.10 -14.88
CA GLU A 170 -9.47 -17.39 -14.91
C GLU A 170 -10.40 -17.57 -13.69
N SER A 171 -9.90 -17.26 -12.48
CA SER A 171 -10.66 -17.36 -11.23
C SER A 171 -11.72 -16.27 -11.09
N LEU A 172 -11.39 -15.00 -11.35
CA LEU A 172 -12.36 -13.89 -11.29
C LEU A 172 -13.53 -14.14 -12.25
N ASN A 173 -13.25 -14.55 -13.48
CA ASN A 173 -14.29 -14.84 -14.47
C ASN A 173 -15.14 -16.04 -14.07
N TRP A 174 -14.58 -17.05 -13.39
CA TRP A 174 -15.33 -18.19 -12.88
C TRP A 174 -16.34 -17.76 -11.81
N PHE A 175 -15.94 -16.96 -10.81
CA PHE A 175 -16.90 -16.45 -9.82
C PHE A 175 -18.01 -15.62 -10.49
N ILE A 176 -17.66 -14.81 -11.48
CA ILE A 176 -18.65 -14.01 -12.24
C ILE A 176 -19.59 -14.91 -13.05
N SER A 177 -19.08 -15.96 -13.71
CA SER A 177 -19.89 -16.86 -14.56
C SER A 177 -20.76 -17.83 -13.75
N GLU A 178 -20.25 -18.31 -12.61
CA GLU A 178 -20.96 -19.22 -11.70
C GLU A 178 -21.93 -18.48 -10.77
N ASN A 179 -22.46 -17.34 -11.21
CA ASN A 179 -23.50 -16.60 -10.50
C ASN A 179 -23.10 -16.16 -9.08
N TYR A 180 -21.82 -15.96 -8.73
CA TYR A 180 -21.47 -15.35 -7.43
C TYR A 180 -21.59 -13.82 -7.44
N TRP A 181 -21.62 -13.17 -8.60
CA TRP A 181 -21.64 -11.72 -8.72
C TRP A 181 -22.99 -11.17 -9.18
N THR A 182 -23.45 -10.07 -8.58
CA THR A 182 -24.44 -9.17 -9.20
C THR A 182 -24.05 -7.71 -8.98
N ASN A 183 -24.40 -6.82 -9.92
CA ASN A 183 -24.06 -5.40 -9.79
C ASN A 183 -24.79 -4.71 -8.62
N SER A 184 -25.90 -5.28 -8.14
CA SER A 184 -26.68 -4.72 -7.03
C SER A 184 -26.29 -5.26 -5.66
N LEU A 185 -25.56 -6.38 -5.58
CA LEU A 185 -25.20 -7.03 -4.32
C LEU A 185 -23.69 -7.16 -4.12
N GLY A 186 -22.89 -7.00 -5.18
CA GLY A 186 -21.48 -7.39 -5.18
C GLY A 186 -21.34 -8.91 -5.26
N LEU A 187 -20.40 -9.47 -4.47
CA LEU A 187 -20.23 -10.91 -4.33
C LEU A 187 -21.28 -11.48 -3.38
N LYS A 188 -21.71 -12.69 -3.66
CA LYS A 188 -22.55 -13.53 -2.81
C LYS A 188 -21.68 -14.59 -2.12
N LYS A 189 -22.14 -15.16 -0.99
CA LYS A 189 -21.41 -16.26 -0.34
C LYS A 189 -21.53 -17.55 -1.13
N ASN A 190 -22.73 -17.80 -1.65
CA ASN A 190 -23.08 -18.93 -2.50
C ASN A 190 -23.74 -18.44 -3.80
N PRO A 191 -23.69 -19.21 -4.88
CA PRO A 191 -24.24 -18.80 -6.17
C PRO A 191 -25.76 -18.59 -6.11
N ASP A 192 -26.46 -19.34 -5.28
CA ASP A 192 -27.93 -19.26 -5.15
C ASP A 192 -28.41 -18.24 -4.11
N ASP A 193 -27.50 -17.56 -3.41
CA ASP A 193 -27.89 -16.58 -2.40
C ASP A 193 -28.63 -15.40 -3.03
N LYS A 194 -29.61 -14.88 -2.29
CA LYS A 194 -30.40 -13.70 -2.70
C LYS A 194 -29.82 -12.39 -2.16
N ASN A 195 -28.78 -12.47 -1.34
CA ASN A 195 -28.13 -11.35 -0.67
C ASN A 195 -26.62 -11.39 -0.97
N GLY A 196 -25.96 -10.23 -0.92
CA GLY A 196 -24.50 -10.16 -0.94
C GLY A 196 -23.87 -10.79 0.30
N ALA A 197 -22.58 -11.11 0.22
CA ALA A 197 -21.74 -11.40 1.38
C ALA A 197 -21.54 -10.13 2.23
N GLU A 198 -21.16 -10.29 3.50
CA GLU A 198 -20.82 -9.18 4.39
C GLU A 198 -19.70 -8.32 3.81
N ILE A 199 -19.68 -7.06 4.21
CA ILE A 199 -18.77 -6.05 3.66
C ILE A 199 -17.30 -6.46 3.72
N ASN A 200 -16.84 -7.05 4.82
CA ASN A 200 -15.48 -7.55 4.98
C ASN A 200 -15.13 -8.66 3.96
N MET A 201 -16.10 -9.48 3.54
CA MET A 201 -15.92 -10.54 2.54
C MET A 201 -15.82 -10.03 1.11
N GLN A 202 -16.18 -8.76 0.87
CA GLN A 202 -16.17 -8.14 -0.45
C GLN A 202 -14.81 -7.53 -0.80
N VAL A 203 -14.04 -7.16 0.22
CA VAL A 203 -12.80 -6.36 0.10
C VAL A 203 -11.80 -7.03 -0.83
N GLY A 204 -11.48 -8.30 -0.60
CA GLY A 204 -10.48 -9.01 -1.39
C GLY A 204 -10.82 -9.07 -2.88
N PHE A 205 -12.09 -9.36 -3.22
CA PHE A 205 -12.56 -9.30 -4.60
C PHE A 205 -12.60 -7.88 -5.17
N GLY A 206 -13.00 -6.88 -4.37
CA GLY A 206 -12.97 -5.47 -4.77
C GLY A 206 -11.56 -5.00 -5.14
N ARG A 207 -10.57 -5.38 -4.33
CA ARG A 207 -9.14 -5.14 -4.59
C ARG A 207 -8.67 -5.89 -5.83
N ALA A 208 -9.05 -7.16 -5.99
CA ALA A 208 -8.70 -7.94 -7.17
C ALA A 208 -9.23 -7.32 -8.47
N LEU A 209 -10.52 -6.96 -8.49
CA LEU A 209 -11.17 -6.30 -9.61
C LEU A 209 -10.53 -4.92 -9.92
N LEU A 210 -10.19 -4.14 -8.88
CA LEU A 210 -9.54 -2.85 -9.04
C LEU A 210 -8.18 -3.00 -9.74
N PHE A 211 -7.31 -3.82 -9.15
CA PHE A 211 -5.94 -3.96 -9.63
C PHE A 211 -5.87 -4.65 -10.98
N MET A 212 -6.70 -5.67 -11.23
CA MET A 212 -6.79 -6.30 -12.54
C MET A 212 -7.40 -5.38 -13.60
N GLY A 213 -8.44 -4.62 -13.22
CA GLY A 213 -9.05 -3.61 -14.08
C GLY A 213 -8.03 -2.58 -14.56
N LEU A 214 -7.21 -2.05 -13.65
CA LEU A 214 -6.17 -1.08 -13.98
C LEU A 214 -5.00 -1.72 -14.76
N SER A 215 -4.55 -2.91 -14.38
CA SER A 215 -3.37 -3.58 -14.96
C SER A 215 -3.60 -4.16 -16.35
N CYS A 216 -4.86 -4.46 -16.68
CA CYS A 216 -5.25 -5.06 -17.96
C CYS A 216 -6.19 -4.16 -18.76
N GLN A 217 -6.43 -2.92 -18.31
CA GLN A 217 -7.39 -1.99 -18.92
C GLN A 217 -8.78 -2.61 -19.10
N ASN A 218 -9.21 -3.45 -18.16
CA ASN A 218 -10.50 -4.14 -18.21
C ASN A 218 -11.59 -3.27 -17.58
N LEU A 219 -12.37 -2.61 -18.44
CA LEU A 219 -13.44 -1.70 -18.02
C LEU A 219 -14.57 -2.39 -17.25
N ASP A 220 -14.88 -3.66 -17.54
CA ASP A 220 -15.91 -4.41 -16.79
C ASP A 220 -15.47 -4.60 -15.33
N TYR A 221 -14.21 -4.93 -15.09
CA TYR A 221 -13.68 -5.05 -13.73
C TYR A 221 -13.69 -3.71 -12.99
N ILE A 222 -13.31 -2.61 -13.65
CA ILE A 222 -13.39 -1.26 -13.08
C ILE A 222 -14.84 -0.89 -12.72
N GLN A 223 -15.82 -1.20 -13.57
CA GLN A 223 -17.23 -0.98 -13.30
C GLN A 223 -17.74 -1.82 -12.12
N LYS A 224 -17.26 -3.06 -11.99
CA LYS A 224 -17.58 -3.91 -10.84
C LYS A 224 -16.99 -3.37 -9.54
N THR A 225 -15.74 -2.93 -9.54
CA THR A 225 -15.15 -2.23 -8.39
C THR A 225 -15.95 -0.97 -8.04
N PHE A 226 -16.32 -0.16 -9.03
CA PHE A 226 -17.18 1.01 -8.81
C PHE A 226 -18.51 0.63 -8.13
N SER A 227 -19.13 -0.47 -8.57
CA SER A 227 -20.38 -0.96 -7.97
C SER A 227 -20.20 -1.32 -6.48
N LEU A 228 -19.09 -1.96 -6.09
CA LEU A 228 -18.79 -2.24 -4.67
C LEU A 228 -18.57 -0.98 -3.85
N VAL A 229 -17.79 -0.03 -4.36
CA VAL A 229 -17.51 1.23 -3.66
C VAL A 229 -18.77 2.09 -3.56
N TYR A 230 -19.63 2.04 -4.58
CA TYR A 230 -20.95 2.65 -4.52
C TYR A 230 -21.81 2.03 -3.42
N LEU A 231 -21.86 0.69 -3.31
CA LEU A 231 -22.60 0.01 -2.24
C LEU A 231 -22.09 0.41 -0.85
N ILE A 232 -20.77 0.49 -0.67
CA ILE A 232 -20.13 0.98 0.56
C ILE A 232 -20.60 2.39 0.94
N LYS A 233 -20.84 3.27 -0.03
CA LYS A 233 -21.26 4.66 0.18
C LYS A 233 -22.79 4.86 0.12
N SER A 234 -23.54 3.78 -0.08
CA SER A 234 -24.99 3.83 -0.27
C SER A 234 -25.77 3.66 1.04
N ASP A 235 -27.09 3.80 0.92
CA ASP A 235 -28.02 3.41 1.98
C ASP A 235 -28.56 1.99 1.75
N VAL A 236 -28.80 1.30 2.86
CA VAL A 236 -29.46 0.00 2.95
C VAL A 236 -30.94 0.23 3.24
N ALA A 237 -31.76 0.06 2.21
CA ALA A 237 -33.21 0.21 2.28
C ALA A 237 -33.92 -1.14 2.23
N PHE A 238 -34.78 -1.43 3.21
CA PHE A 238 -35.63 -2.62 3.21
C PHE A 238 -36.92 -2.43 4.02
N TYR A 239 -37.90 -3.28 3.75
CA TYR A 239 -39.14 -3.35 4.52
C TYR A 239 -39.10 -4.58 5.42
N ASP A 240 -39.15 -4.33 6.72
CA ASP A 240 -39.27 -5.37 7.73
C ASP A 240 -40.74 -5.80 7.83
N LEU A 241 -41.00 -7.04 7.40
CA LEU A 241 -42.35 -7.62 7.42
C LEU A 241 -42.76 -8.13 8.81
N CYS A 242 -41.81 -8.30 9.72
CA CYS A 242 -42.06 -8.74 11.07
C CYS A 242 -42.63 -7.56 11.90
N ASP A 243 -42.09 -6.35 11.70
CA ASP A 243 -42.52 -5.13 12.40
C ASP A 243 -43.41 -4.19 11.57
N PHE A 244 -43.56 -4.44 10.26
CA PHE A 244 -44.27 -3.58 9.31
C PHE A 244 -43.67 -2.16 9.20
N ILE A 245 -42.33 -2.06 9.25
CA ILE A 245 -41.58 -0.79 9.20
C ILE A 245 -40.61 -0.78 8.01
N SER A 246 -40.51 0.35 7.31
CA SER A 246 -39.47 0.59 6.31
C SER A 246 -38.24 1.23 6.96
N TYR A 247 -37.07 0.65 6.71
CA TYR A 247 -35.79 1.15 7.17
C TYR A 247 -34.95 1.66 5.99
N ASN A 248 -34.17 2.72 6.23
CA ASN A 248 -33.16 3.24 5.31
C ASN A 248 -31.95 3.73 6.10
N ASN A 249 -30.86 2.98 6.10
CA ASN A 249 -29.66 3.28 6.90
C ASN A 249 -28.42 3.40 6.02
N PRO A 250 -27.56 4.41 6.19
CA PRO A 250 -26.30 4.46 5.46
C PRO A 250 -25.42 3.26 5.86
N VAL A 251 -24.70 2.66 4.91
CA VAL A 251 -23.76 1.57 5.20
C VAL A 251 -22.66 2.06 6.14
N PHE A 252 -22.07 3.23 5.84
CA PHE A 252 -21.13 3.93 6.72
C PHE A 252 -21.85 5.06 7.45
N ILE A 253 -22.01 4.89 8.75
CA ILE A 253 -22.71 5.84 9.60
C ILE A 253 -21.70 6.89 10.08
N HIS A 254 -22.00 8.16 9.80
CA HIS A 254 -21.19 9.30 10.23
C HIS A 254 -21.52 9.64 11.69
N ASP A 255 -20.51 9.60 12.56
CA ASP A 255 -20.57 10.18 13.89
C ASP A 255 -20.02 11.61 13.86
N GLU A 256 -20.92 12.58 14.03
CA GLU A 256 -20.59 14.01 14.07
C GLU A 256 -19.71 14.37 15.27
N THR A 257 -19.79 13.64 16.38
CA THR A 257 -19.07 13.95 17.63
C THR A 257 -17.57 13.82 17.42
N ASN A 258 -17.14 12.68 16.86
CA ASN A 258 -15.73 12.42 16.61
C ASN A 258 -15.28 12.74 15.19
N ASN A 259 -16.21 13.16 14.31
CA ASN A 259 -16.04 13.16 12.84
C ASN A 259 -15.42 11.85 12.38
N SER A 260 -16.10 10.74 12.69
CA SER A 260 -15.63 9.37 12.43
C SER A 260 -16.69 8.56 11.70
N TYR A 261 -16.29 7.40 11.19
CA TYR A 261 -17.22 6.41 10.68
C TYR A 261 -17.39 5.22 11.63
N TRP A 262 -18.55 4.60 11.60
CA TRP A 262 -18.77 3.25 12.09
C TRP A 262 -19.83 2.55 11.22
N TRP A 263 -19.92 1.22 11.31
CA TRP A 263 -20.86 0.44 10.49
C TRP A 263 -21.21 -0.89 11.14
N TYR A 264 -22.30 -1.49 10.68
CA TYR A 264 -22.72 -2.84 11.08
C TYR A 264 -21.91 -3.91 10.34
N HIS A 265 -21.68 -5.04 11.00
CA HIS A 265 -20.97 -6.19 10.44
C HIS A 265 -21.57 -6.66 9.11
N SER A 266 -22.90 -6.60 8.98
CA SER A 266 -23.60 -7.00 7.76
C SER A 266 -23.31 -6.07 6.56
N GLY A 267 -22.90 -4.81 6.80
CA GLY A 267 -22.72 -3.81 5.74
C GLY A 267 -24.03 -3.53 5.00
N TRP A 268 -24.10 -3.89 3.72
CA TRP A 268 -25.32 -3.84 2.90
C TRP A 268 -26.08 -5.17 2.79
N ARG A 269 -25.62 -6.22 3.47
CA ARG A 269 -26.32 -7.51 3.55
C ARG A 269 -27.50 -7.38 4.51
N VAL A 270 -28.72 -7.52 4.01
CA VAL A 270 -29.91 -7.58 4.88
C VAL A 270 -30.19 -9.02 5.27
N GLN A 271 -30.05 -9.32 6.56
CA GLN A 271 -30.33 -10.66 7.10
C GLN A 271 -31.84 -10.93 7.12
N LYS A 272 -32.21 -12.21 7.09
CA LYS A 272 -33.61 -12.65 7.07
C LYS A 272 -33.95 -13.45 8.31
N HIS A 273 -35.11 -13.18 8.87
CA HIS A 273 -35.60 -13.85 10.07
C HIS A 273 -37.13 -13.79 10.16
N CYS A 274 -37.67 -14.29 11.27
CA CYS A 274 -39.09 -14.52 11.56
C CYS A 274 -39.77 -15.57 10.68
N ILE A 275 -41.05 -15.88 10.98
CA ILE A 275 -41.81 -17.01 10.41
C ILE A 275 -41.86 -16.97 8.87
N PHE A 276 -41.71 -15.78 8.28
CA PHE A 276 -41.83 -15.55 6.83
C PHE A 276 -40.50 -15.60 6.08
N ASN A 277 -39.35 -15.74 6.76
CA ASN A 277 -38.02 -15.67 6.15
C ASN A 277 -37.83 -14.40 5.29
N THR A 278 -38.11 -13.26 5.91
CA THR A 278 -38.13 -11.92 5.30
C THR A 278 -37.04 -11.04 5.90
N PRO A 279 -36.67 -9.91 5.26
CA PRO A 279 -35.78 -8.92 5.88
C PRO A 279 -36.19 -8.59 7.32
N ASP A 280 -35.20 -8.52 8.22
CA ASP A 280 -35.39 -8.23 9.64
C ASP A 280 -34.33 -7.22 10.10
N TYR A 281 -34.80 -6.13 10.72
CA TYR A 281 -33.97 -5.05 11.21
C TYR A 281 -33.13 -5.45 12.43
N ASP A 282 -33.69 -6.21 13.38
CA ASP A 282 -32.98 -6.59 14.60
C ASP A 282 -31.74 -7.44 14.26
N ASN A 283 -31.87 -8.38 13.31
CA ASN A 283 -30.74 -9.16 12.81
C ASN A 283 -29.78 -8.35 11.92
N TYR A 284 -30.24 -7.30 11.24
CA TYR A 284 -29.36 -6.42 10.47
C TYR A 284 -28.41 -5.63 11.38
N VAL A 285 -28.94 -5.09 12.49
CA VAL A 285 -28.21 -4.25 13.44
C VAL A 285 -27.60 -5.02 14.62
N GLU A 286 -27.76 -6.34 14.66
CA GLU A 286 -27.33 -7.20 15.78
C GLU A 286 -25.86 -6.99 16.14
N TYR A 287 -24.99 -6.85 15.13
CA TYR A 287 -23.54 -6.76 15.32
C TYR A 287 -22.95 -5.52 14.65
N ILE A 288 -22.13 -4.80 15.42
CA ILE A 288 -21.22 -3.78 14.91
C ILE A 288 -19.96 -4.49 14.40
N GLU A 289 -19.37 -3.97 13.32
CA GLU A 289 -18.11 -4.51 12.82
C GLU A 289 -17.03 -4.46 13.89
N ASP A 290 -16.33 -5.57 14.07
CA ASP A 290 -15.17 -5.60 14.96
C ASP A 290 -14.00 -4.82 14.36
N ALA A 291 -13.12 -4.29 15.20
CA ALA A 291 -11.98 -3.51 14.77
C ALA A 291 -11.02 -4.27 13.84
N SER A 292 -11.00 -5.61 13.86
CA SER A 292 -10.09 -6.41 13.04
C SER A 292 -10.57 -6.66 11.63
N HIS A 293 -11.83 -7.05 11.46
CA HIS A 293 -12.45 -6.97 10.14
C HIS A 293 -12.58 -5.53 9.66
N GLY A 294 -12.75 -4.59 10.60
CA GLY A 294 -12.78 -3.16 10.30
C GLY A 294 -11.54 -2.69 9.56
N ALA A 295 -10.35 -3.13 10.01
CA ALA A 295 -9.09 -2.82 9.34
C ALA A 295 -9.08 -3.33 7.89
N VAL A 296 -9.59 -4.54 7.64
CA VAL A 296 -9.70 -5.12 6.28
C VAL A 296 -10.63 -4.28 5.40
N VAL A 297 -11.80 -3.88 5.91
CA VAL A 297 -12.76 -3.03 5.18
C VAL A 297 -12.12 -1.72 4.75
N THR A 298 -11.32 -1.09 5.62
CA THR A 298 -10.66 0.17 5.30
C THR A 298 -9.60 0.06 4.19
N GLN A 299 -9.05 -1.13 3.92
CA GLN A 299 -8.07 -1.33 2.85
C GLN A 299 -8.64 -1.00 1.47
N LEU A 300 -9.91 -1.35 1.21
CA LEU A 300 -10.53 -1.04 -0.07
C LEU A 300 -10.71 0.48 -0.26
N PHE A 301 -10.98 1.24 0.81
CA PHE A 301 -11.02 2.70 0.75
C PHE A 301 -9.66 3.28 0.37
N LEU A 302 -8.59 2.83 1.05
CA LEU A 302 -7.22 3.29 0.79
C LEU A 302 -6.81 2.94 -0.64
N ASP A 303 -6.99 1.69 -1.06
CA ASP A 303 -6.60 1.26 -2.41
C ASP A 303 -7.40 1.99 -3.48
N TYR A 304 -8.72 2.12 -3.33
CA TYR A 304 -9.53 2.83 -4.30
C TYR A 304 -9.17 4.31 -4.38
N TYR A 305 -8.99 4.99 -3.24
CA TYR A 305 -8.57 6.39 -3.21
C TYR A 305 -7.18 6.61 -3.81
N ASN A 306 -6.23 5.71 -3.56
CA ASN A 306 -4.85 5.86 -4.01
C ASN A 306 -4.66 5.54 -5.49
N TYR A 307 -5.39 4.55 -6.02
CA TYR A 307 -5.12 3.99 -7.35
C TYR A 307 -6.19 4.28 -8.40
N GLN A 308 -7.43 4.62 -8.02
CA GLN A 308 -8.47 4.97 -8.98
C GLN A 308 -8.47 6.49 -9.26
N PRO A 309 -8.15 6.96 -10.49
CA PRO A 309 -8.06 8.39 -10.79
C PRO A 309 -9.37 9.16 -10.57
N PHE A 310 -10.51 8.52 -10.84
CA PHE A 310 -11.85 9.07 -10.63
C PHE A 310 -12.54 8.33 -9.49
N THR A 311 -12.21 8.73 -8.26
CA THR A 311 -12.74 8.11 -7.04
C THR A 311 -13.88 8.92 -6.43
N MET A 312 -14.91 8.24 -5.93
CA MET A 312 -15.97 8.82 -5.10
C MET A 312 -15.59 8.90 -3.61
N ILE A 313 -14.49 8.24 -3.23
CA ILE A 313 -13.86 8.37 -1.92
C ILE A 313 -12.99 9.63 -1.94
N ASN A 314 -13.12 10.48 -0.94
CA ASN A 314 -12.35 11.70 -0.81
C ASN A 314 -11.53 11.73 0.48
N THR A 315 -10.71 12.77 0.66
CA THR A 315 -9.84 12.92 1.84
C THR A 315 -10.62 12.97 3.16
N GLN A 316 -11.84 13.54 3.16
CA GLN A 316 -12.69 13.57 4.35
C GLN A 316 -13.13 12.17 4.77
N ASP A 317 -13.35 11.25 3.82
CA ASP A 317 -13.63 9.85 4.15
C ASP A 317 -12.43 9.20 4.87
N LEU A 318 -11.21 9.49 4.42
CA LEU A 318 -10.00 8.93 5.04
C LEU A 318 -9.68 9.56 6.40
N ILE A 319 -10.00 10.85 6.59
CA ILE A 319 -9.94 11.52 7.90
C ILE A 319 -10.96 10.91 8.86
N ARG A 320 -12.16 10.56 8.39
CA ARG A 320 -13.18 9.89 9.22
C ARG A 320 -12.73 8.48 9.63
N LEU A 321 -12.17 7.70 8.72
CA LEU A 321 -11.60 6.37 9.04
C LEU A 321 -10.40 6.47 9.98
N ARG A 322 -9.55 7.49 9.80
CA ARG A 322 -8.48 7.82 10.75
C ARG A 322 -9.08 8.06 12.14
N ASN A 323 -10.13 8.88 12.24
CA ASN A 323 -10.79 9.20 13.51
C ASN A 323 -11.54 8.01 14.11
N THR A 324 -12.08 7.11 13.29
CA THR A 324 -12.62 5.82 13.75
C THR A 324 -11.57 5.09 14.58
N PHE A 325 -10.34 4.98 14.09
CA PHE A 325 -9.28 4.34 14.85
C PHE A 325 -8.83 5.16 16.07
N SER A 326 -8.45 6.42 15.87
CA SER A 326 -7.80 7.21 16.92
C SER A 326 -8.74 7.70 18.03
N LYS A 327 -10.06 7.82 17.76
CA LYS A 327 -11.04 8.39 18.69
C LYS A 327 -12.11 7.41 19.16
N ASN A 328 -12.45 6.39 18.34
CA ASN A 328 -13.44 5.39 18.74
C ASN A 328 -12.75 4.10 19.22
N ILE A 329 -11.88 3.50 18.39
CA ILE A 329 -11.26 2.21 18.70
C ILE A 329 -10.23 2.36 19.82
N TYR A 330 -9.40 3.39 19.80
CA TYR A 330 -8.40 3.63 20.84
C TYR A 330 -9.02 4.29 22.08
N ASP A 331 -8.85 3.67 23.26
CA ASP A 331 -9.48 4.09 24.52
C ASP A 331 -8.70 5.19 25.28
N GLN A 332 -7.59 5.68 24.70
CA GLN A 332 -6.66 6.65 25.27
C GLN A 332 -5.79 6.15 26.45
N ASN A 333 -6.00 4.92 26.93
CA ASN A 333 -5.23 4.30 28.02
C ASN A 333 -4.30 3.17 27.52
N GLY A 334 -4.13 3.04 26.20
CA GLY A 334 -3.31 1.97 25.62
C GLY A 334 -4.11 0.69 25.31
N VAL A 335 -5.43 0.73 25.41
CA VAL A 335 -6.32 -0.40 25.10
C VAL A 335 -7.17 -0.07 23.86
N PHE A 336 -7.67 -1.11 23.20
CA PHE A 336 -8.51 -1.01 22.02
C PHE A 336 -9.87 -1.63 22.27
N HIS A 337 -10.92 -0.88 21.95
CA HIS A 337 -12.29 -1.37 21.92
C HIS A 337 -12.47 -2.42 20.82
N LYS A 338 -13.40 -3.36 21.05
CA LYS A 338 -13.65 -4.43 20.08
C LYS A 338 -14.35 -3.96 18.81
N ALA A 339 -15.14 -2.91 18.84
CA ALA A 339 -15.94 -2.47 17.69
C ALA A 339 -15.44 -1.15 17.11
N VAL A 340 -15.71 -0.92 15.82
CA VAL A 340 -15.34 0.33 15.12
C VAL A 340 -16.03 1.58 15.70
N ASN A 341 -17.12 1.43 16.46
CA ASN A 341 -17.78 2.54 17.15
C ASN A 341 -17.28 2.76 18.60
N GLY A 342 -16.25 2.05 19.05
CA GLY A 342 -15.72 2.19 20.42
C GLY A 342 -16.46 1.38 21.49
N GLN A 343 -17.29 0.41 21.10
CA GLN A 343 -17.96 -0.49 22.04
C GLN A 343 -17.27 -1.87 22.13
N ASN A 344 -17.59 -2.62 23.18
CA ASN A 344 -17.09 -4.00 23.38
C ASN A 344 -18.17 -5.09 23.18
N SER A 345 -19.40 -4.68 22.91
CA SER A 345 -20.59 -5.49 22.59
C SER A 345 -21.62 -4.59 21.89
N ALA A 346 -22.49 -5.05 21.01
CA ALA A 346 -22.64 -6.38 20.41
C ALA A 346 -21.72 -6.50 19.18
N VAL A 347 -20.68 -7.34 19.28
CA VAL A 347 -19.63 -7.48 18.27
C VAL A 347 -19.49 -8.95 17.89
N TYR A 348 -19.32 -9.23 16.60
CA TYR A 348 -19.08 -10.58 16.09
C TYR A 348 -17.68 -10.67 15.47
N PRO A 349 -16.88 -11.71 15.78
CA PRO A 349 -17.16 -12.79 16.73
C PRO A 349 -17.03 -12.36 18.20
N THR A 350 -17.69 -13.06 19.12
CA THR A 350 -17.71 -12.71 20.56
C THR A 350 -16.44 -13.09 21.33
N PHE A 351 -15.54 -13.86 20.71
CA PHE A 351 -14.26 -14.30 21.29
C PHE A 351 -13.28 -13.14 21.56
N PRO A 352 -12.17 -13.37 22.30
CA PRO A 352 -11.15 -12.35 22.51
C PRO A 352 -10.60 -11.83 21.17
N MET A 353 -10.58 -10.51 21.02
CA MET A 353 -10.08 -9.88 19.82
C MET A 353 -8.57 -10.04 19.72
N GLU A 354 -8.11 -10.42 18.52
CA GLU A 354 -6.71 -10.25 18.14
C GLU A 354 -6.54 -8.82 17.64
N TYR A 355 -5.61 -8.09 18.24
CA TYR A 355 -5.38 -6.69 17.90
C TYR A 355 -4.67 -6.61 16.54
N THR A 356 -5.40 -6.17 15.54
CA THR A 356 -4.88 -5.81 14.20
C THR A 356 -4.51 -4.32 14.15
N THR A 357 -4.16 -3.76 15.31
CA THR A 357 -3.83 -2.35 15.53
C THR A 357 -2.80 -1.83 14.53
N LEU A 358 -1.82 -2.66 14.17
CA LEU A 358 -0.78 -2.28 13.21
C LEU A 358 -1.36 -1.91 11.84
N ASN A 359 -2.43 -2.56 11.41
CA ASN A 359 -3.04 -2.37 10.08
C ASN A 359 -3.74 -1.00 9.93
N TYR A 360 -3.89 -0.24 11.02
CA TYR A 360 -4.40 1.14 10.97
C TYR A 360 -3.31 2.19 10.75
N ILE A 361 -2.00 1.84 10.83
CA ILE A 361 -0.92 2.80 10.61
C ILE A 361 -0.95 3.55 9.27
N PRO A 362 -1.51 3.02 8.15
CA PRO A 362 -1.60 3.81 6.90
C PRO A 362 -2.43 5.09 7.04
N PHE A 363 -3.30 5.19 8.06
CA PHE A 363 -4.06 6.40 8.36
C PHE A 363 -3.23 7.49 9.05
N ALA A 364 -2.00 7.21 9.47
CA ALA A 364 -1.07 8.17 10.06
C ALA A 364 -0.65 9.31 9.09
N GLN A 365 -0.88 9.15 7.79
CA GLN A 365 -0.69 10.22 6.80
C GLN A 365 -1.76 11.32 6.89
N TYR A 366 -2.90 11.03 7.54
CA TYR A 366 -4.01 11.96 7.75
C TYR A 366 -4.02 12.57 9.16
N ASP A 367 -3.01 12.29 9.98
CA ASP A 367 -2.84 12.96 11.27
C ASP A 367 -2.66 14.47 11.07
N GLY A 368 -3.51 15.29 11.71
CA GLY A 368 -3.48 16.74 11.57
C GLY A 368 -3.88 17.27 10.19
N ALA A 369 -4.52 16.46 9.35
CA ALA A 369 -4.92 16.87 8.00
C ALA A 369 -5.99 17.97 7.97
N ASP A 370 -6.83 18.07 9.00
CA ASP A 370 -7.77 19.16 9.20
C ASP A 370 -8.07 19.40 10.69
N ILE A 371 -9.00 20.34 10.98
CA ILE A 371 -9.41 20.71 12.34
C ILE A 371 -10.08 19.58 13.13
N THR A 372 -10.50 18.50 12.46
CA THR A 372 -11.11 17.33 13.08
C THR A 372 -10.11 16.20 13.29
N ALA A 373 -9.00 16.16 12.55
CA ALA A 373 -7.93 15.17 12.67
C ALA A 373 -6.95 15.49 13.82
N THR A 374 -7.50 15.83 14.99
CA THR A 374 -6.72 16.21 16.17
C THR A 374 -6.11 14.99 16.88
N PRO A 375 -5.11 15.18 17.76
CA PRO A 375 -4.58 14.13 18.62
C PRO A 375 -5.68 13.37 19.41
N PRO A 376 -5.44 12.10 19.77
CA PRO A 376 -4.17 11.36 19.62
C PRO A 376 -3.88 10.97 18.16
N ASN A 377 -2.60 10.98 17.78
CA ASN A 377 -2.16 10.70 16.40
C ASN A 377 -2.01 9.20 16.17
N VAL A 378 -2.50 8.70 15.03
CA VAL A 378 -2.41 7.27 14.66
C VAL A 378 -0.96 6.80 14.69
N PHE A 379 -0.03 7.60 14.18
CA PHE A 379 1.39 7.27 14.24
C PHE A 379 1.87 6.97 15.66
N ASN A 380 1.56 7.86 16.60
CA ASN A 380 2.01 7.73 17.99
C ASN A 380 1.31 6.57 18.72
N ILE A 381 0.02 6.36 18.44
CA ILE A 381 -0.75 5.25 19.03
C ILE A 381 -0.12 3.92 18.61
N VAL A 382 0.07 3.72 17.30
CA VAL A 382 0.54 2.43 16.77
C VAL A 382 2.03 2.22 17.06
N MET A 383 2.88 3.24 16.92
CA MET A 383 4.30 3.11 17.26
C MET A 383 4.53 2.90 18.76
N GLY A 384 3.72 3.55 19.61
CA GLY A 384 3.70 3.28 21.05
C GLY A 384 3.32 1.84 21.35
N PHE A 385 2.23 1.34 20.76
CA PHE A 385 1.81 -0.06 20.88
C PHE A 385 2.90 -1.03 20.41
N TYR A 386 3.49 -0.77 19.25
CA TYR A 386 4.57 -1.58 18.69
C TYR A 386 5.77 -1.62 19.64
N ALA A 387 6.24 -0.46 20.12
CA ALA A 387 7.37 -0.37 21.04
C ALA A 387 7.13 -1.12 22.36
N THR A 388 5.89 -1.11 22.88
CA THR A 388 5.53 -1.76 24.14
C THR A 388 5.36 -3.28 24.01
N HIS A 389 4.69 -3.74 22.95
CA HIS A 389 4.19 -5.12 22.88
C HIS A 389 4.94 -6.01 21.89
N ILE A 390 5.53 -5.44 20.84
CA ILE A 390 6.06 -6.19 19.70
C ILE A 390 7.58 -6.07 19.58
N ALA A 391 8.11 -4.87 19.78
CA ALA A 391 9.52 -4.59 19.61
C ALA A 391 10.41 -5.37 20.59
N ASN A 392 11.63 -5.69 20.14
CA ASN A 392 12.70 -6.31 20.90
C ASN A 392 12.31 -7.67 21.51
N LYS A 393 11.65 -8.54 20.72
CA LYS A 393 11.41 -9.95 21.10
C LYS A 393 12.23 -10.90 20.22
N ASN A 394 12.62 -12.04 20.79
CA ASN A 394 13.31 -13.14 20.10
C ASN A 394 12.37 -14.28 19.67
N SER A 395 11.06 -14.04 19.75
CA SER A 395 10.00 -14.98 19.39
C SER A 395 8.78 -14.18 18.95
N PHE A 396 7.81 -14.85 18.33
CA PHE A 396 6.54 -14.21 18.00
C PHE A 396 5.94 -13.54 19.24
N PRO A 397 5.48 -12.28 19.13
CA PRO A 397 4.70 -11.67 20.19
C PRO A 397 3.45 -12.52 20.46
N SER A 398 3.04 -12.60 21.72
CA SER A 398 1.87 -13.40 22.10
C SER A 398 0.59 -12.79 21.56
N LEU A 399 -0.43 -13.62 21.34
CA LEU A 399 -1.80 -13.14 21.24
C LEU A 399 -2.16 -12.31 22.50
N PRO A 400 -2.99 -11.28 22.38
CA PRO A 400 -3.67 -10.82 21.16
C PRO A 400 -2.83 -9.87 20.27
N TYR A 401 -1.55 -9.61 20.57
CA TYR A 401 -0.81 -8.48 19.99
C TYR A 401 -0.27 -8.71 18.58
N TYR A 402 -0.11 -9.97 18.17
CA TYR A 402 0.45 -10.30 16.87
C TYR A 402 -0.14 -11.63 16.39
N ASN A 403 -1.05 -11.56 15.40
CA ASN A 403 -1.68 -12.71 14.80
C ASN A 403 -1.35 -12.88 13.30
N ASN A 404 -0.64 -13.97 13.01
CA ASN A 404 -0.49 -14.56 11.68
C ASN A 404 -0.15 -13.56 10.55
N GLY A 405 -0.75 -13.72 9.37
CA GLY A 405 -0.46 -12.94 8.18
C GLY A 405 -0.87 -11.48 8.31
N MET A 406 -2.02 -11.20 8.94
CA MET A 406 -2.53 -9.83 9.05
C MET A 406 -1.59 -8.93 9.88
N SER A 407 -1.02 -9.45 10.98
CA SER A 407 -0.02 -8.69 11.74
C SER A 407 1.29 -8.51 10.99
N LEU A 408 1.69 -9.44 10.12
CA LEU A 408 2.85 -9.24 9.24
C LEU A 408 2.60 -8.14 8.21
N GLN A 409 1.41 -8.09 7.61
CA GLN A 409 1.02 -6.97 6.76
C GLN A 409 1.09 -5.65 7.52
N GLY A 410 0.45 -5.57 8.69
CA GLY A 410 0.49 -4.37 9.52
C GLY A 410 1.90 -3.99 9.96
N HIS A 411 2.77 -4.96 10.23
CA HIS A 411 4.18 -4.72 10.57
C HIS A 411 4.95 -4.13 9.38
N ALA A 412 4.74 -4.63 8.15
CA ALA A 412 5.33 -4.01 6.97
C ALA A 412 4.87 -2.54 6.79
N GLU A 413 3.60 -2.24 7.08
CA GLU A 413 3.09 -0.86 7.08
C GLU A 413 3.71 -0.01 8.20
N VAL A 414 4.03 -0.60 9.36
CA VAL A 414 4.78 0.08 10.43
C VAL A 414 6.20 0.42 9.97
N VAL A 415 6.89 -0.52 9.32
CA VAL A 415 8.20 -0.28 8.70
C VAL A 415 8.08 0.88 7.72
N HIS A 416 7.08 0.85 6.82
CA HIS A 416 6.83 1.92 5.86
C HIS A 416 6.62 3.28 6.52
N ALA A 417 5.72 3.37 7.51
CA ALA A 417 5.40 4.61 8.20
C ALA A 417 6.61 5.18 8.96
N GLN A 418 7.41 4.32 9.61
CA GLN A 418 8.65 4.74 10.26
C GLN A 418 9.67 5.24 9.22
N TRP A 419 9.86 4.51 8.12
CA TRP A 419 10.75 4.91 7.03
C TRP A 419 10.35 6.25 6.44
N GLU A 420 9.05 6.53 6.30
CA GLU A 420 8.57 7.82 5.84
C GLU A 420 8.90 8.91 6.86
N LYS A 421 8.53 8.75 8.14
CA LYS A 421 8.60 9.84 9.13
C LYS A 421 9.95 10.04 9.81
N GLU A 422 10.84 9.06 9.79
CA GLU A 422 12.06 9.06 10.61
C GLU A 422 13.31 8.72 9.79
N CYS A 423 14.48 9.05 10.35
CA CYS A 423 15.77 8.72 9.76
C CYS A 423 16.23 7.35 10.25
N THR A 424 15.66 6.32 9.63
CA THR A 424 15.88 4.92 10.02
C THR A 424 17.28 4.44 9.70
N GLU A 425 17.85 3.64 10.61
CA GLU A 425 19.05 2.85 10.35
C GLU A 425 18.65 1.49 9.73
N LEU A 426 19.60 0.88 9.01
CA LEU A 426 19.39 -0.44 8.40
C LEU A 426 20.62 -1.32 8.60
N THR A 427 20.42 -2.48 9.22
CA THR A 427 21.39 -3.57 9.26
C THR A 427 21.02 -4.67 8.28
N ILE A 428 21.99 -5.12 7.49
CA ILE A 428 21.88 -6.27 6.60
C ILE A 428 22.85 -7.33 7.09
N TYR A 429 22.32 -8.50 7.46
CA TYR A 429 23.09 -9.63 7.98
C TYR A 429 23.59 -10.53 6.83
N ASN A 430 23.24 -11.81 6.85
CA ASN A 430 23.66 -12.80 5.85
C ASN A 430 22.94 -12.57 4.52
N ARG A 431 23.70 -12.48 3.43
CA ARG A 431 23.13 -12.34 2.09
C ARG A 431 24.09 -12.76 1.00
N LYS A 432 23.57 -13.43 -0.03
CA LYS A 432 24.28 -13.60 -1.31
C LYS A 432 23.51 -12.86 -2.40
N LEU A 433 24.14 -11.89 -3.07
CA LEU A 433 23.53 -11.18 -4.19
C LEU A 433 23.83 -11.89 -5.50
N VAL A 434 22.78 -12.31 -6.20
CA VAL A 434 22.85 -12.94 -7.53
C VAL A 434 22.09 -12.14 -8.59
N TYR A 435 21.55 -10.98 -8.21
CA TYR A 435 20.81 -10.05 -9.06
C TYR A 435 21.12 -8.62 -8.64
N ASN A 436 20.95 -7.67 -9.56
CA ASN A 436 21.21 -6.26 -9.32
C ASN A 436 20.32 -5.72 -8.19
N GLN A 437 20.95 -5.17 -7.15
CA GLN A 437 20.26 -4.73 -5.93
C GLN A 437 20.87 -3.45 -5.37
N ASN A 438 20.01 -2.50 -5.04
CA ASN A 438 20.41 -1.26 -4.36
C ASN A 438 19.97 -1.33 -2.90
N PHE A 439 20.81 -0.84 -2.00
CA PHE A 439 20.49 -0.74 -0.58
C PHE A 439 20.46 0.71 -0.18
N LYS A 440 19.41 1.09 0.55
CA LYS A 440 19.17 2.47 0.97
C LYS A 440 18.81 2.52 2.44
N SER A 441 19.45 3.44 3.16
CA SER A 441 19.13 3.80 4.55
C SER A 441 19.06 5.31 4.70
N LYS A 442 18.11 5.84 5.48
CA LYS A 442 18.06 7.30 5.74
C LYS A 442 19.11 7.73 6.75
N GLY A 443 19.50 6.86 7.68
CA GLY A 443 20.61 7.04 8.61
C GLY A 443 21.82 6.17 8.21
N THR A 444 22.29 5.33 9.13
CA THR A 444 23.40 4.39 8.89
C THR A 444 22.92 3.15 8.13
N LEU A 445 23.70 2.73 7.12
CA LEU A 445 23.58 1.42 6.46
C LEU A 445 24.73 0.52 6.91
N THR A 446 24.42 -0.55 7.64
CA THR A 446 25.41 -1.50 8.16
C THR A 446 25.28 -2.85 7.46
N ILE A 447 26.35 -3.33 6.83
CA ILE A 447 26.47 -4.70 6.31
C ILE A 447 27.27 -5.51 7.34
N ALA A 448 26.61 -6.41 8.04
CA ALA A 448 27.17 -7.09 9.21
C ALA A 448 26.75 -8.56 9.34
N PRO A 449 27.21 -9.43 8.43
CA PRO A 449 26.86 -10.85 8.46
C PRO A 449 27.39 -11.60 9.70
N GLN A 450 28.47 -11.13 10.33
CA GLN A 450 29.02 -11.72 11.57
C GLN A 450 28.64 -10.93 12.84
N GLN A 451 27.69 -9.99 12.77
CA GLN A 451 27.14 -9.34 13.96
C GLN A 451 25.95 -10.13 14.48
N PHE A 452 26.09 -10.69 15.68
CA PHE A 452 25.02 -11.44 16.31
C PHE A 452 24.24 -10.56 17.29
N ASP A 453 22.92 -10.60 17.19
CA ASP A 453 22.00 -9.90 18.08
C ASP A 453 20.69 -10.69 18.23
N LEU A 454 19.61 -9.99 18.59
CA LEU A 454 18.30 -10.61 18.82
C LEU A 454 17.73 -11.27 17.55
N TYR A 455 18.03 -10.68 16.38
CA TYR A 455 17.41 -11.03 15.10
C TYR A 455 18.33 -11.88 14.23
N HIS A 456 19.63 -11.92 14.53
CA HIS A 456 20.62 -12.69 13.80
C HIS A 456 21.57 -13.45 14.73
N LYS A 457 21.64 -14.77 14.59
CA LYS A 457 22.55 -15.66 15.30
C LYS A 457 23.58 -16.25 14.35
N SER A 458 24.65 -16.79 14.91
CA SER A 458 25.66 -17.45 14.08
C SER A 458 25.07 -18.62 13.30
N SER A 459 25.44 -18.69 12.03
CA SER A 459 24.98 -19.70 11.07
C SER A 459 23.47 -19.63 10.76
N ASP A 460 22.81 -18.49 11.05
CA ASP A 460 21.43 -18.28 10.65
C ASP A 460 21.29 -18.26 9.13
N ARG A 461 20.11 -18.69 8.66
CA ARG A 461 19.74 -18.63 7.25
C ARG A 461 19.65 -17.17 6.82
N ALA A 462 20.08 -16.87 5.60
CA ALA A 462 19.81 -15.55 5.02
C ALA A 462 18.30 -15.29 4.97
N MET A 463 17.92 -14.06 5.33
CA MET A 463 16.52 -13.59 5.31
C MET A 463 16.05 -13.18 3.90
N ALA A 464 16.93 -13.28 2.89
CA ALA A 464 16.71 -12.92 1.50
C ALA A 464 17.17 -14.04 0.57
N ASP A 465 16.50 -14.18 -0.59
CA ASP A 465 16.87 -15.18 -1.60
C ASP A 465 18.12 -14.75 -2.40
N PRO A 466 19.00 -15.71 -2.78
CA PRO A 466 18.96 -17.13 -2.39
C PRO A 466 19.25 -17.34 -0.89
N VAL A 467 18.48 -18.24 -0.28
CA VAL A 467 18.74 -18.67 1.09
C VAL A 467 20.08 -19.40 1.15
N ILE A 468 21.09 -18.73 1.68
CA ILE A 468 22.36 -19.36 2.05
C ILE A 468 22.24 -19.96 3.46
N PHE A 469 22.79 -21.16 3.63
CA PHE A 469 22.71 -21.93 4.86
C PHE A 469 24.04 -21.89 5.60
N GLN A 470 24.02 -21.57 6.89
CA GLN A 470 25.14 -21.77 7.80
C GLN A 470 26.44 -21.02 7.43
N GLU A 471 26.31 -19.92 6.70
CA GLU A 471 27.41 -19.08 6.26
C GLU A 471 27.17 -17.63 6.72
N ASP A 472 27.99 -17.16 7.67
CA ASP A 472 27.94 -15.79 8.18
C ASP A 472 28.68 -14.83 7.22
N HIS A 473 28.16 -14.73 5.99
CA HIS A 473 28.75 -13.96 4.90
C HIS A 473 27.75 -13.05 4.18
N PHE A 474 28.28 -11.91 3.72
CA PHE A 474 27.63 -11.05 2.74
C PHE A 474 28.46 -11.10 1.46
N ILE A 475 27.93 -11.70 0.39
CA ILE A 475 28.68 -11.97 -0.85
C ILE A 475 27.95 -11.32 -2.02
N ILE A 476 28.70 -10.65 -2.89
CA ILE A 476 28.21 -10.20 -4.19
C ILE A 476 28.79 -11.14 -5.26
N ASP A 477 27.92 -11.86 -5.97
CA ASP A 477 28.30 -12.81 -7.02
C ASP A 477 28.71 -12.08 -8.31
N SER A 478 29.22 -12.82 -9.28
CA SER A 478 29.67 -12.30 -10.58
C SER A 478 28.54 -11.69 -11.42
N ASN A 479 28.86 -10.63 -12.18
CA ASN A 479 27.93 -9.83 -12.99
C ASN A 479 26.78 -9.15 -12.23
N VAL A 480 26.94 -8.89 -10.92
CA VAL A 480 25.97 -8.17 -10.09
C VAL A 480 26.40 -6.72 -9.90
N THR A 481 25.46 -5.82 -10.14
CA THR A 481 25.57 -4.41 -9.78
C THR A 481 24.90 -4.16 -8.43
N ALA A 482 25.63 -3.54 -7.50
CA ALA A 482 25.11 -3.16 -6.20
C ALA A 482 25.48 -1.72 -5.84
N PHE A 483 24.46 -0.93 -5.48
CA PHE A 483 24.63 0.42 -4.97
C PHE A 483 24.26 0.46 -3.49
N PHE A 484 25.11 1.05 -2.67
CA PHE A 484 24.89 1.29 -1.24
C PHE A 484 24.76 2.79 -1.04
N GLU A 485 23.60 3.24 -0.58
CA GLU A 485 23.30 4.63 -0.32
C GLU A 485 22.84 4.79 1.14
N ALA A 486 23.42 5.75 1.85
CA ALA A 486 23.05 6.04 3.23
C ALA A 486 23.09 7.54 3.51
N GLY A 487 22.30 8.03 4.46
CA GLY A 487 22.33 9.44 4.86
C GLY A 487 23.58 9.80 5.64
N ASP A 488 24.00 8.92 6.56
CA ASP A 488 25.07 9.22 7.52
C ASP A 488 26.35 8.42 7.25
N ALA A 489 26.24 7.09 7.25
CA ALA A 489 27.40 6.20 7.14
C ALA A 489 27.04 4.88 6.44
N ILE A 490 28.03 4.31 5.74
CA ILE A 490 27.99 2.94 5.23
C ILE A 490 29.09 2.15 5.91
N VAL A 491 28.72 1.10 6.63
CA VAL A 491 29.64 0.31 7.48
C VAL A 491 29.67 -1.13 6.99
N PHE A 492 30.80 -1.59 6.47
CA PHE A 492 31.04 -3.00 6.16
C PHE A 492 31.78 -3.67 7.32
N LYS A 493 31.16 -4.64 7.98
CA LYS A 493 31.71 -5.41 9.10
C LYS A 493 32.27 -6.77 8.65
N PRO A 494 33.00 -7.51 9.52
CA PRO A 494 33.55 -8.83 9.20
C PRO A 494 32.53 -9.79 8.58
N GLY A 495 33.02 -10.64 7.67
CA GLY A 495 32.21 -11.54 6.84
C GLY A 495 31.70 -10.91 5.54
N THR A 496 31.87 -9.60 5.33
CA THR A 496 31.58 -8.94 4.05
C THR A 496 32.63 -9.28 3.00
N GLN A 497 32.19 -9.82 1.86
CA GLN A 497 33.01 -10.16 0.71
C GLN A 497 32.49 -9.45 -0.54
N LEU A 498 33.07 -8.30 -0.82
CA LEU A 498 32.85 -7.57 -2.07
C LEU A 498 33.87 -8.09 -3.08
N LYS A 499 33.46 -9.00 -3.97
CA LYS A 499 34.33 -9.56 -5.01
C LYS A 499 34.11 -8.76 -6.31
N PRO A 500 34.92 -7.72 -6.61
CA PRO A 500 34.87 -7.09 -7.92
C PRO A 500 35.51 -8.04 -8.93
N ASP A 501 34.71 -8.69 -9.77
CA ASP A 501 35.21 -9.20 -11.04
C ASP A 501 35.08 -8.12 -12.12
N GLN A 502 35.56 -8.39 -13.33
CA GLN A 502 35.55 -7.41 -14.43
C GLN A 502 34.13 -6.96 -14.85
N CYS A 503 33.07 -7.61 -14.34
CA CYS A 503 31.69 -7.34 -14.70
C CYS A 503 30.85 -6.78 -13.54
N ASN A 504 31.37 -6.80 -12.31
CA ASN A 504 30.67 -6.28 -11.13
C ASN A 504 30.82 -4.75 -11.03
N THR A 505 29.71 -4.06 -10.76
CA THR A 505 29.72 -2.64 -10.39
C THR A 505 29.25 -2.49 -8.95
N ILE A 506 30.18 -2.17 -8.06
CA ILE A 506 29.88 -1.92 -6.64
C ILE A 506 30.16 -0.44 -6.35
N ARG A 507 29.15 0.30 -5.90
CA ARG A 507 29.32 1.70 -5.48
C ARG A 507 28.71 1.94 -4.11
N ALA A 508 29.40 2.72 -3.29
CA ALA A 508 28.90 3.19 -2.00
C ALA A 508 29.00 4.72 -1.99
N PHE A 509 27.94 5.42 -1.58
CA PHE A 509 27.95 6.87 -1.46
C PHE A 509 27.04 7.36 -0.35
N ILE A 510 27.44 8.46 0.28
CA ILE A 510 26.68 9.13 1.33
C ILE A 510 25.84 10.22 0.69
N ASN A 511 24.55 10.22 0.97
CA ASN A 511 23.58 11.22 0.54
C ASN A 511 22.87 11.83 1.75
N PRO A 512 23.42 12.90 2.36
CA PRO A 512 22.84 13.52 3.55
C PRO A 512 21.41 14.04 3.34
N SER A 513 20.97 14.23 2.09
CA SER A 513 19.62 14.72 1.80
C SER A 513 18.52 13.71 2.15
N LEU A 514 18.86 12.42 2.29
CA LEU A 514 17.90 11.36 2.60
C LEU A 514 17.16 11.56 3.91
N CYS A 515 17.79 12.22 4.88
CA CYS A 515 17.20 12.57 6.16
C CYS A 515 16.74 14.03 6.23
N SER A 516 17.39 14.95 5.50
CA SER A 516 17.16 16.40 5.66
C SER A 516 15.85 16.93 5.07
N ASP A 517 15.22 16.22 4.12
CA ASP A 517 13.96 16.65 3.50
C ASP A 517 12.79 16.73 4.51
N PHE A 518 12.93 16.16 5.70
CA PHE A 518 11.91 16.16 6.76
C PHE A 518 12.06 17.30 7.78
N LEU A 519 13.25 17.88 7.95
CA LEU A 519 13.50 18.88 8.99
C LEU A 519 13.09 20.31 8.59
N GLN A 520 12.72 20.56 7.32
CA GLN A 520 12.56 21.92 6.80
C GLN A 520 11.12 22.47 6.69
N ASN A 521 10.04 21.69 6.84
CA ASN A 521 8.68 22.26 6.77
C ASN A 521 7.65 21.59 7.68
N PRO A 522 7.53 22.01 8.96
CA PRO A 522 6.52 21.48 9.87
C PRO A 522 5.15 22.17 9.83
N THR A 523 4.97 23.35 9.21
CA THR A 523 3.70 24.11 9.39
C THR A 523 3.39 25.09 8.25
N ARG A 524 2.32 24.82 7.49
CA ARG A 524 1.26 25.78 7.08
C ARG A 524 0.32 25.11 6.07
N PHE A 525 -0.79 24.59 6.55
CA PHE A 525 -1.96 24.25 5.74
C PHE A 525 -3.05 25.27 6.09
N ASP A 526 -3.32 26.20 5.19
CA ASP A 526 -4.51 27.05 5.21
C ASP A 526 -5.26 26.73 3.90
N LEU A 527 -6.35 25.97 4.01
CA LEU A 527 -7.25 25.62 2.91
C LEU A 527 -8.50 26.49 3.04
N GLY A 528 -8.64 27.45 2.13
CA GLY A 528 -9.86 28.22 1.94
C GLY A 528 -10.58 27.77 0.68
N ASP A 529 -11.65 26.99 0.85
CA ASP A 529 -12.59 26.63 -0.21
C ASP A 529 -13.36 27.84 -0.73
N THR A 530 -13.58 27.92 -2.04
CA THR A 530 -14.86 28.44 -2.57
C THR A 530 -15.17 27.87 -3.94
N VAL A 531 -16.46 27.57 -4.09
CA VAL A 531 -17.10 26.71 -5.08
C VAL A 531 -17.57 27.51 -6.32
N GLN A 532 -17.52 26.85 -7.48
CA GLN A 532 -18.30 27.09 -8.73
C GLN A 532 -17.90 28.30 -9.61
N LYS A 533 -17.81 28.21 -10.95
CA LYS A 533 -18.66 27.55 -11.97
C LYS A 533 -17.87 27.41 -13.30
N PRO A 534 -18.33 26.59 -14.27
CA PRO A 534 -17.59 26.25 -15.49
C PRO A 534 -17.75 27.32 -16.57
N PHE A 535 -16.68 27.65 -17.30
CA PHE A 535 -16.80 28.31 -18.60
C PHE A 535 -15.72 27.84 -19.57
N ASP A 536 -16.19 27.52 -20.78
CA ASP A 536 -15.44 27.22 -21.99
C ASP A 536 -14.41 28.31 -22.36
N ILE A 537 -13.36 27.96 -23.10
CA ILE A 537 -12.97 28.59 -24.39
C ILE A 537 -11.62 28.05 -24.90
N ALA A 538 -11.70 27.48 -26.11
CA ALA A 538 -10.80 27.48 -27.28
C ALA A 538 -9.27 27.56 -27.15
N ASP A 539 -8.64 26.58 -27.79
CA ASP A 539 -7.24 26.53 -28.21
C ASP A 539 -6.76 27.77 -28.98
N THR A 540 -5.56 28.25 -28.66
CA THR A 540 -4.72 28.96 -29.65
C THR A 540 -3.23 28.75 -29.36
N VAL A 541 -2.61 27.79 -30.06
CA VAL A 541 -1.15 27.60 -30.08
C VAL A 541 -0.53 28.56 -31.08
N VAL A 542 0.31 29.49 -30.62
CA VAL A 542 1.10 30.39 -31.49
C VAL A 542 2.53 29.86 -31.61
N LYS A 543 2.94 29.51 -32.83
CA LYS A 543 4.33 29.18 -33.18
C LYS A 543 5.08 30.44 -33.60
N THR A 544 6.24 30.69 -33.00
CA THR A 544 7.19 31.70 -33.50
C THR A 544 8.57 31.05 -33.69
N PRO A 545 9.26 31.25 -34.82
CA PRO A 545 10.53 30.58 -35.09
C PRO A 545 11.74 31.44 -34.67
N VAL A 546 12.74 30.82 -34.05
CA VAL A 546 14.09 31.39 -33.82
C VAL A 546 15.14 30.37 -34.27
N LYS A 547 16.26 30.85 -34.85
CA LYS A 547 17.38 30.09 -35.44
C LYS A 547 18.70 30.35 -34.65
N PRO A 548 19.79 29.56 -34.84
CA PRO A 548 20.36 28.73 -33.77
C PRO A 548 21.84 29.01 -33.48
N GLU A 549 22.33 28.58 -32.31
CA GLU A 549 23.64 27.92 -32.09
C GLU A 549 23.86 27.70 -30.59
N ASP A 550 23.52 26.49 -30.11
CA ASP A 550 24.21 25.75 -29.05
C ASP A 550 23.64 24.33 -29.03
N GLN A 551 24.42 23.33 -28.63
CA GLN A 551 24.06 21.91 -28.70
C GLN A 551 22.71 21.62 -28.02
N TYR A 552 21.65 21.51 -28.83
CA TYR A 552 20.31 21.24 -28.34
C TYR A 552 20.26 19.82 -27.75
N LYS A 553 19.92 19.71 -26.47
CA LYS A 553 19.48 18.48 -25.83
C LYS A 553 17.96 18.51 -25.73
N ASN A 554 17.29 17.35 -25.75
CA ASN A 554 15.92 17.27 -25.24
C ASN A 554 15.92 17.87 -23.82
N ASP A 555 15.13 18.90 -23.60
CA ASP A 555 15.06 19.63 -22.34
C ASP A 555 13.62 19.87 -21.95
N LEU A 556 13.41 20.14 -20.66
CA LEU A 556 12.13 20.46 -20.05
C LEU A 556 12.35 21.62 -19.08
N THR A 557 11.67 22.73 -19.29
CA THR A 557 11.69 23.89 -18.40
C THR A 557 10.29 24.24 -17.96
N VAL A 558 10.16 24.71 -16.72
CA VAL A 558 8.88 25.08 -16.13
C VAL A 558 9.00 26.48 -15.56
N SER A 559 8.20 27.42 -16.05
CA SER A 559 8.24 28.82 -15.60
C SER A 559 6.89 29.56 -15.75
N PRO A 560 6.46 30.33 -14.74
CA PRO A 560 7.08 30.52 -13.43
C PRO A 560 7.04 29.26 -12.56
N ASN A 561 8.00 29.11 -11.65
CA ASN A 561 8.04 28.04 -10.66
C ASN A 561 8.80 28.55 -9.41
N PRO A 562 8.12 28.83 -8.27
CA PRO A 562 6.71 28.53 -7.99
C PRO A 562 5.71 29.32 -8.83
N PHE A 563 4.48 28.82 -8.96
CA PHE A 563 3.38 29.49 -9.68
C PHE A 563 2.09 29.54 -8.85
N THR A 564 1.23 30.51 -9.14
CA THR A 564 -0.08 30.65 -8.46
C THR A 564 -1.24 30.33 -9.39
N TYR A 565 -1.25 30.83 -10.62
CA TYR A 565 -2.39 30.67 -11.55
C TYR A 565 -2.08 29.74 -12.71
N TYR A 566 -0.93 29.90 -13.34
CA TYR A 566 -0.47 29.01 -14.42
C TYR A 566 1.05 28.92 -14.41
N THR A 567 1.57 27.81 -14.95
CA THR A 567 2.99 27.68 -15.30
C THR A 567 3.11 27.23 -16.75
N ASN A 568 4.19 27.62 -17.41
CA ASN A 568 4.47 27.19 -18.77
C ASN A 568 5.50 26.08 -18.73
N VAL A 569 5.19 24.97 -19.39
CA VAL A 569 6.10 23.86 -19.63
C VAL A 569 6.61 23.96 -21.05
N GLN A 570 7.88 24.28 -21.19
CA GLN A 570 8.55 24.27 -22.48
C GLN A 570 9.41 23.02 -22.59
N PHE A 571 9.31 22.31 -23.71
CA PHE A 571 10.16 21.16 -23.99
C PHE A 571 10.70 21.18 -25.42
N THR A 572 11.88 20.59 -25.59
CA THR A 572 12.57 20.50 -26.88
C THR A 572 12.59 19.05 -27.36
N ILE A 573 12.20 18.84 -28.61
CA ILE A 573 12.25 17.55 -29.33
C ILE A 573 13.27 17.67 -30.45
N LEU A 574 14.33 16.86 -30.43
CA LEU A 574 15.44 16.95 -31.41
C LEU A 574 15.20 16.23 -32.73
N LYS A 575 14.23 15.33 -32.76
CA LYS A 575 13.84 14.55 -33.94
C LYS A 575 12.39 14.14 -33.76
N GLN A 576 11.72 13.82 -34.85
CA GLN A 576 10.36 13.30 -34.81
C GLN A 576 10.26 12.11 -33.82
N SER A 577 9.40 12.26 -32.81
CA SER A 577 9.27 11.33 -31.68
C SER A 577 7.83 11.29 -31.15
N VAL A 578 7.47 10.18 -30.49
CA VAL A 578 6.21 10.07 -29.73
C VAL A 578 6.43 10.65 -28.35
N VAL A 579 5.60 11.61 -27.95
CA VAL A 579 5.76 12.38 -26.71
C VAL A 579 4.55 12.17 -25.81
N SER A 580 4.83 12.00 -24.52
CA SER A 580 3.86 12.00 -23.43
C SER A 580 4.30 13.00 -22.36
N LEU A 581 3.37 13.79 -21.84
CA LEU A 581 3.62 14.78 -20.79
C LEU A 581 2.60 14.57 -19.67
N LYS A 582 3.09 14.25 -18.47
CA LYS A 582 2.27 13.92 -17.30
C LYS A 582 2.62 14.84 -16.14
N ILE A 583 1.62 15.24 -15.37
CA ILE A 583 1.78 15.90 -14.08
C ILE A 583 1.35 14.93 -13.01
N ILE A 584 2.26 14.63 -12.09
CA ILE A 584 2.01 13.73 -10.97
C ILE A 584 2.18 14.46 -9.64
N ASP A 585 1.50 13.98 -8.61
CA ASP A 585 1.76 14.41 -7.24
C ASP A 585 2.92 13.64 -6.59
N LYS A 586 3.22 13.98 -5.34
CA LYS A 586 4.24 13.31 -4.52
C LYS A 586 3.99 11.82 -4.27
N MET A 587 2.76 11.34 -4.47
CA MET A 587 2.36 9.94 -4.31
C MET A 587 2.42 9.18 -5.65
N GLY A 588 2.83 9.83 -6.74
CA GLY A 588 2.88 9.21 -8.07
C GLY A 588 1.55 9.18 -8.81
N ARG A 589 0.48 9.80 -8.27
CA ARG A 589 -0.83 9.83 -8.93
C ARG A 589 -0.78 10.81 -10.10
N VAL A 590 -1.25 10.38 -11.27
CA VAL A 590 -1.39 11.25 -12.46
C VAL A 590 -2.56 12.19 -12.26
N LEU A 591 -2.27 13.48 -12.14
CA LEU A 591 -3.26 14.54 -11.94
C LEU A 591 -3.66 15.21 -13.24
N ASP A 592 -2.73 15.32 -14.19
CA ASP A 592 -3.01 15.83 -15.53
C ASP A 592 -2.12 15.14 -16.57
N GLN A 593 -2.63 14.97 -17.77
CA GLN A 593 -1.88 14.40 -18.89
C GLN A 593 -2.15 15.20 -20.16
N PRO A 594 -1.54 16.39 -20.28
CA PRO A 594 -1.76 17.27 -21.43
C PRO A 594 -1.32 16.69 -22.77
N ILE A 595 -0.38 15.73 -22.76
CA ILE A 595 0.07 15.04 -23.97
C ILE A 595 0.07 13.54 -23.68
N ASN A 596 -0.64 12.76 -24.50
CA ASN A 596 -0.70 11.31 -24.39
C ASN A 596 -0.34 10.64 -25.72
N ASP A 597 0.92 10.20 -25.81
CA ASP A 597 1.50 9.46 -26.93
C ASP A 597 1.23 10.10 -28.30
N ILE A 598 1.44 11.41 -28.36
CA ILE A 598 1.24 12.21 -29.58
C ILE A 598 2.58 12.34 -30.30
N GLN A 599 2.58 12.17 -31.62
CA GLN A 599 3.77 12.38 -32.44
C GLN A 599 4.05 13.87 -32.62
N TYR A 600 5.26 14.29 -32.28
CA TYR A 600 5.76 15.65 -32.47
C TYR A 600 6.95 15.64 -33.43
N GLU A 601 7.02 16.64 -34.29
CA GLU A 601 8.20 16.91 -35.14
C GLU A 601 9.34 17.54 -34.31
N GLU A 602 10.53 17.62 -34.89
CA GLU A 602 11.63 18.40 -34.29
C GLU A 602 11.20 19.84 -34.02
N GLY A 603 11.45 20.33 -32.80
CA GLY A 603 11.12 21.70 -32.42
C GLY A 603 11.02 21.94 -30.91
N VAL A 604 10.74 23.20 -30.56
CA VAL A 604 10.45 23.65 -29.19
C VAL A 604 8.95 23.85 -29.07
N TYR A 605 8.37 23.23 -28.05
CA TYR A 605 6.95 23.26 -27.75
C TYR A 605 6.71 23.88 -26.40
N ASN A 606 5.60 24.60 -26.27
CA ASN A 606 5.22 25.24 -25.03
C ASN A 606 3.77 24.87 -24.69
N PHE A 607 3.56 24.41 -23.46
CA PHE A 607 2.27 24.00 -22.94
C PHE A 607 1.97 24.75 -21.65
N GLN A 608 0.81 25.39 -21.56
CA GLN A 608 0.40 26.08 -20.35
C GLN A 608 -0.38 25.14 -19.44
N ILE A 609 0.11 24.98 -18.21
CA ILE A 609 -0.55 24.23 -17.15
C ILE A 609 -1.33 25.20 -16.28
N GLN A 610 -2.64 25.00 -16.20
CA GLN A 610 -3.52 25.77 -15.32
C GLN A 610 -3.42 25.27 -13.89
N GLY A 611 -3.09 26.16 -12.97
CA GLY A 611 -2.91 25.90 -11.55
C GLY A 611 -4.19 25.52 -10.81
N GLU A 612 -5.36 25.78 -11.39
CA GLU A 612 -6.67 25.46 -10.81
C GLU A 612 -6.87 23.97 -10.58
N LYS A 613 -6.21 23.12 -11.38
CA LYS A 613 -6.27 21.66 -11.23
C LYS A 613 -5.40 21.13 -10.08
N PHE A 614 -4.58 21.98 -9.47
CA PHE A 614 -3.57 21.59 -8.51
C PHE A 614 -3.78 22.34 -7.20
N GLN A 615 -3.86 21.60 -6.10
CA GLN A 615 -3.78 22.21 -4.77
C GLN A 615 -2.38 22.82 -4.54
N SER A 616 -2.23 23.73 -3.59
CA SER A 616 -0.89 24.20 -3.19
C SER A 616 -0.02 23.02 -2.77
N GLY A 617 1.17 22.90 -3.35
CA GLY A 617 2.02 21.73 -3.15
C GLY A 617 3.10 21.52 -4.21
N LEU A 618 3.86 20.44 -4.01
CA LEU A 618 4.91 19.99 -4.92
C LEU A 618 4.36 18.92 -5.88
N TYR A 619 4.61 19.12 -7.16
CA TYR A 619 4.26 18.23 -8.25
C TYR A 619 5.49 17.91 -9.09
N TYR A 620 5.38 16.88 -9.93
CA TYR A 620 6.40 16.55 -10.90
C TYR A 620 5.81 16.53 -12.30
N CYS A 621 6.44 17.27 -13.20
CA CYS A 621 6.19 17.20 -14.63
C CYS A 621 7.15 16.21 -15.26
N ILE A 622 6.60 15.19 -15.88
CA ILE A 622 7.33 14.10 -16.51
C ILE A 622 7.09 14.16 -18.00
N LEU A 623 8.15 14.45 -18.75
CA LEU A 623 8.19 14.34 -20.20
C LEU A 623 8.78 12.97 -20.57
N ILE A 624 8.04 12.21 -21.39
CA ILE A 624 8.44 10.90 -21.92
C ILE A 624 8.57 11.05 -23.43
N ILE A 625 9.72 10.67 -23.99
CA ILE A 625 9.98 10.70 -25.44
C ILE A 625 10.34 9.29 -25.90
N ASP A 626 9.65 8.79 -26.93
CA ASP A 626 9.78 7.45 -27.53
C ASP A 626 9.76 6.31 -26.49
N ASN A 627 8.98 6.45 -25.40
CA ASN A 627 8.93 5.50 -24.27
C ASN A 627 10.28 5.19 -23.58
N HIS A 628 11.32 6.01 -23.79
CA HIS A 628 12.66 5.72 -23.28
C HIS A 628 13.33 6.89 -22.56
N ILE A 629 13.09 8.14 -22.99
CA ILE A 629 13.72 9.31 -22.39
C ILE A 629 12.73 9.98 -21.45
N THR A 630 12.98 9.86 -20.14
CA THR A 630 12.19 10.52 -19.10
C THR A 630 12.93 11.74 -18.56
N ILE A 631 12.35 12.92 -18.73
CA ILE A 631 12.86 14.16 -18.14
C ILE A 631 11.84 14.64 -17.10
N THR A 632 12.28 14.78 -15.85
CA THR A 632 11.42 15.19 -14.74
C THR A 632 11.80 16.58 -14.24
N LYS A 633 10.82 17.45 -14.04
CA LYS A 633 10.98 18.75 -13.39
C LYS A 633 9.97 18.92 -12.27
N SER A 634 10.42 19.42 -11.12
CA SER A 634 9.52 19.80 -10.03
C SER A 634 8.70 21.02 -10.44
N ILE A 635 7.44 21.05 -10.03
CA ILE A 635 6.56 22.21 -10.12
C ILE A 635 6.02 22.50 -8.72
N VAL A 636 6.18 23.73 -8.25
CA VAL A 636 5.70 24.20 -6.96
C VAL A 636 4.50 25.11 -7.20
N LYS A 637 3.31 24.67 -6.79
CA LYS A 637 2.10 25.49 -6.75
C LYS A 637 2.04 26.18 -5.39
N ASN A 638 2.04 27.51 -5.40
CA ASN A 638 1.78 28.34 -4.22
C ASN A 638 0.33 28.23 -3.78
#